data_AF-A0A8J7T9G0-F1
#
_entry.id   AF-A0A8J7T9G0-F1
#
_cell.length_a   1.000
_cell.length_b   1.000
_cell.length_c   1.000
_cell.angle_alpha   90.00
_cell.angle_beta   90.00
_cell.angle_gamma   90.00
#
_symmetry.space_group_name_H-M   'P 1'
#
loop_
_entity.id
_entity.type
_entity.pdbx_description
1 polymer ?
#
loop_
_entity_poly.entity_id
_entity_poly.type
_entity_poly.pdbx_seq_one_letter_code
_entity_poly.pdbx_strand_id
1 'polypeptide(L)'
;MGFGKDLRYSHEALLKLQDWELKLLETVKKFMTLRVKSDKEYASLLLNISQQVDKYENASQVDYISNVSKSWTHMVQQTEQLSKIMKLHAEDLNSGPLHRLTMMIKDKQQVKKSYHSIHQQIESELNKVTKSDLEKLKSTYRQLTKDASCAKEKYKEAIAKGKEPEKARERYDKVTMKLHNLHNQYVLAVRGAQLHQEHYHDTTLPLLLDSLQKMQEEMIKALQGSDLIVIENMWKGILEEYSEITSLLSDEIVKVHKEIYTSIEQIDPASEYEHFIEVHRSPEIKQPCVEFDVSLLEETENLQANEILWNNLTADSLQAVLKSTAEELTLTQQTLQSKEELMQDFEKKIEESAKSCEKNIVLLLSQKQSLEELKQTVQLLRCTEAKLTAQKELLDQKMQENEGKEPPPVVNYEEDARIYPNVYIFLSFFQDKGKDKISKFDTLRHSIAGIIRSPKSVLGSSSFFDVIPTSEKPLGDQEWYHGAIPRIEAQELLKQQGDFLVRESHGKPGEYVLSVFSDGQRRHFIIQFADNQYRFEGTGFATIPQLIEHHYTTKQVITKKSGVVLLNPVVKDKKWILNHEDVILAELLGKGNFGEVFKGTLKDKTPVAVKTCKEDLPQELKIKFLSEARILKQYDHPNIVKLIGVCTQRQPIYIVMELVPGGDFLSFLRKKKEDLKTKQLVKFALDAAAGMAYLELKNCIHRDLAARNCLVGENNLLKISDFGMSRQEDDGIYSSSGLKQIPIKWTAPEALNYGRYSSESDVWSYGILLWETFSLGVCPYPGMTNQQAREQVEKGYRMTCPQKCPEEVYKIMQKCWEYKPENRPKFADIQKELALVKKK
;
A
#
# COMPACT_ATOMS: atom_id res chain seq x y z
N MET A 1 20.85 -54.36 -19.79
CA MET A 1 20.78 -54.06 -18.34
C MET A 1 19.33 -54.22 -17.93
N GLY A 2 19.06 -54.75 -16.74
CA GLY A 2 17.71 -55.00 -16.25
C GLY A 2 17.71 -55.46 -14.80
N PHE A 3 16.60 -55.25 -14.10
CA PHE A 3 16.50 -55.47 -12.66
C PHE A 3 16.81 -56.92 -12.28
N GLY A 4 16.32 -57.91 -13.03
CA GLY A 4 16.54 -59.34 -12.76
C GLY A 4 17.98 -59.80 -13.00
N LYS A 5 18.74 -59.11 -13.85
CA LYS A 5 20.15 -59.39 -14.07
C LYS A 5 21.05 -58.66 -13.08
N ASP A 6 20.79 -57.37 -12.87
CA ASP A 6 21.78 -56.45 -12.28
C ASP A 6 21.46 -56.07 -10.82
N LEU A 7 20.25 -56.33 -10.31
CA LEU A 7 19.77 -55.83 -9.00
C LEU A 7 19.32 -56.93 -8.03
N ARG A 8 19.82 -58.17 -8.20
CA ARG A 8 19.45 -59.35 -7.38
C ARG A 8 19.67 -59.18 -5.87
N TYR A 9 20.61 -58.33 -5.46
CA TYR A 9 20.93 -58.08 -4.05
C TYR A 9 20.51 -56.68 -3.58
N SER A 10 19.68 -55.99 -4.36
CA SER A 10 19.39 -54.56 -4.18
C SER A 10 17.93 -54.30 -3.80
N HIS A 11 17.28 -55.22 -3.07
CA HIS A 11 15.88 -55.09 -2.65
C HIS A 11 15.59 -53.76 -1.95
N GLU A 12 16.42 -53.36 -0.98
CA GLU A 12 16.26 -52.09 -0.28
C GLU A 12 16.36 -50.88 -1.21
N ALA A 13 17.26 -50.93 -2.20
CA ALA A 13 17.40 -49.86 -3.18
C ALA A 13 16.15 -49.76 -4.07
N LEU A 14 15.55 -50.88 -4.45
CA LEU A 14 14.31 -50.93 -5.23
C LEU A 14 13.09 -50.44 -4.44
N LEU A 15 13.04 -50.68 -3.13
CA LEU A 15 12.02 -50.08 -2.27
C LEU A 15 12.20 -48.56 -2.18
N LYS A 16 13.44 -48.09 -1.97
CA LYS A 16 13.78 -46.66 -1.94
C LYS A 16 13.46 -45.96 -3.26
N LEU A 17 13.71 -46.60 -4.40
CA LEU A 17 13.34 -46.09 -5.72
C LEU A 17 11.82 -45.85 -5.81
N GLN A 18 11.02 -46.86 -5.46
CA GLN A 18 9.56 -46.75 -5.49
C GLN A 18 9.03 -45.67 -4.54
N ASP A 19 9.64 -45.54 -3.35
CA ASP A 19 9.33 -44.46 -2.40
C ASP A 19 9.64 -43.07 -2.95
N TRP A 20 10.79 -42.94 -3.62
CA TRP A 20 11.19 -41.69 -4.24
C TRP A 20 10.25 -41.28 -5.37
N GLU A 21 9.90 -42.21 -6.26
CA GLU A 21 8.97 -41.96 -7.36
C GLU A 21 7.55 -41.64 -6.86
N LEU A 22 7.07 -42.32 -5.80
CA LEU A 22 5.80 -41.98 -5.14
C LEU A 22 5.84 -40.58 -4.54
N LYS A 23 6.94 -40.19 -3.90
CA LYS A 23 7.12 -38.85 -3.36
C LYS A 23 7.13 -37.79 -4.45
N LEU A 24 7.74 -38.08 -5.61
CA LEU A 24 7.72 -37.20 -6.78
C LEU A 24 6.27 -37.00 -7.28
N LEU A 25 5.53 -38.09 -7.48
CA LEU A 25 4.12 -38.04 -7.88
C LEU A 25 3.25 -37.21 -6.93
N GLU A 26 3.39 -37.42 -5.63
CA GLU A 26 2.66 -36.64 -4.62
C GLU A 26 3.05 -35.16 -4.63
N THR A 27 4.31 -34.85 -4.95
CA THR A 27 4.78 -33.46 -5.09
C THR A 27 4.15 -32.79 -6.30
N VAL A 28 4.12 -33.47 -7.45
CA VAL A 28 3.45 -32.98 -8.67
C VAL A 28 1.94 -32.81 -8.44
N LYS A 29 1.29 -33.75 -7.75
CA LYS A 29 -0.13 -33.66 -7.40
C LYS A 29 -0.42 -32.44 -6.53
N LYS A 30 0.40 -32.19 -5.51
CA LYS A 30 0.28 -31.00 -4.67
C LYS A 30 0.44 -29.71 -5.48
N PHE A 31 1.41 -29.68 -6.38
CA PHE A 31 1.63 -28.54 -7.27
C PHE A 31 0.40 -28.26 -8.16
N MET A 32 -0.13 -29.29 -8.84
CA MET A 32 -1.34 -29.15 -9.67
C MET A 32 -2.57 -28.76 -8.85
N THR A 33 -2.72 -29.30 -7.62
CA THR A 33 -3.82 -28.93 -6.71
C THR A 33 -3.74 -27.45 -6.32
N LEU A 34 -2.54 -26.95 -6.04
CA LEU A 34 -2.33 -25.52 -5.79
C LEU A 34 -2.64 -24.69 -7.03
N ARG A 35 -2.29 -25.15 -8.24
CA ARG A 35 -2.63 -24.45 -9.48
C ARG A 35 -4.15 -24.35 -9.69
N VAL A 36 -4.89 -25.44 -9.51
CA VAL A 36 -6.38 -25.44 -9.54
C VAL A 36 -6.94 -24.39 -8.57
N LYS A 37 -6.39 -24.34 -7.34
CA LYS A 37 -6.82 -23.37 -6.34
C LYS A 37 -6.53 -21.92 -6.79
N SER A 38 -5.32 -21.65 -7.29
CA SER A 38 -4.93 -20.34 -7.79
C SER A 38 -5.82 -19.87 -8.93
N ASP A 39 -6.11 -20.72 -9.91
CA ASP A 39 -6.93 -20.36 -11.07
C ASP A 39 -8.40 -20.10 -10.65
N LYS A 40 -8.95 -20.85 -9.69
CA LYS A 40 -10.28 -20.57 -9.09
C LYS A 40 -10.33 -19.25 -8.33
N GLU A 41 -9.29 -18.95 -7.54
CA GLU A 41 -9.19 -17.70 -6.80
C GLU A 41 -9.05 -16.52 -7.76
N TYR A 42 -8.24 -16.65 -8.81
CA TYR A 42 -8.08 -15.63 -9.83
C TYR A 42 -9.36 -15.37 -10.61
N ALA A 43 -10.07 -16.43 -11.03
CA ALA A 43 -11.39 -16.29 -11.64
C ALA A 43 -12.36 -15.53 -10.73
N SER A 44 -12.38 -15.84 -9.43
CA SER A 44 -13.26 -15.19 -8.44
C SER A 44 -12.92 -13.71 -8.27
N LEU A 45 -11.63 -13.35 -8.27
CA LEU A 45 -11.18 -11.95 -8.21
C LEU A 45 -11.61 -11.17 -9.45
N LEU A 46 -11.43 -11.74 -10.64
CA LEU A 46 -11.88 -11.12 -11.90
C LEU A 46 -13.39 -10.90 -11.92
N LEU A 47 -14.18 -11.88 -11.47
CA LEU A 47 -15.64 -11.76 -11.37
C LEU A 47 -16.07 -10.69 -10.36
N ASN A 48 -15.38 -10.57 -9.24
CA ASN A 48 -15.67 -9.54 -8.24
C ASN A 48 -15.40 -8.14 -8.81
N ILE A 49 -14.31 -7.97 -9.56
CA ILE A 49 -13.99 -6.70 -10.23
C ILE A 49 -15.09 -6.33 -11.22
N SER A 50 -15.58 -7.26 -12.05
CA SER A 50 -16.65 -6.96 -13.01
C SER A 50 -17.99 -6.65 -12.33
N GLN A 51 -18.38 -7.43 -11.31
CA GLN A 51 -19.64 -7.23 -10.58
C GLN A 51 -19.69 -5.96 -9.74
N GLN A 52 -18.55 -5.40 -9.33
CA GLN A 52 -18.51 -4.12 -8.64
C GLN A 52 -18.93 -2.97 -9.57
N VAL A 53 -18.69 -3.08 -10.88
CA VAL A 53 -19.03 -2.05 -11.87
C VAL A 53 -20.54 -2.03 -12.15
N ASP A 54 -21.17 -3.20 -12.33
CA ASP A 54 -22.60 -3.32 -12.65
C ASP A 54 -23.56 -2.76 -11.57
N LYS A 55 -23.10 -2.69 -10.31
CA LYS A 55 -23.87 -2.11 -9.21
C LYS A 55 -24.02 -0.59 -9.29
N TYR A 56 -23.14 0.09 -10.04
CA TYR A 56 -23.18 1.54 -10.22
C TYR A 56 -23.93 1.97 -11.48
N GLU A 57 -23.88 1.19 -12.57
CA GLU A 57 -24.53 1.54 -13.84
C GLU A 57 -26.06 1.31 -13.82
N ASN A 58 -26.57 0.31 -13.09
CA ASN A 58 -28.01 0.03 -13.02
C ASN A 58 -28.84 1.00 -12.16
N ALA A 59 -28.21 1.98 -11.51
CA ALA A 59 -28.88 2.93 -10.62
C ALA A 59 -29.37 4.21 -11.33
N SER A 60 -29.00 4.42 -12.60
CA SER A 60 -29.35 5.64 -13.33
C SER A 60 -29.75 5.29 -14.76
N GLN A 61 -31.00 5.57 -15.14
CA GLN A 61 -31.33 5.75 -16.56
C GLN A 61 -30.57 6.98 -17.05
N VAL A 62 -29.41 6.76 -17.67
CA VAL A 62 -28.63 7.85 -18.27
C VAL A 62 -29.03 7.93 -19.74
N ASP A 63 -29.71 9.01 -20.13
CA ASP A 63 -30.14 9.28 -21.52
C ASP A 63 -28.96 9.49 -22.51
N TYR A 64 -27.71 9.39 -22.03
CA TYR A 64 -26.50 9.54 -22.83
C TYR A 64 -25.45 8.49 -22.45
N ILE A 65 -24.97 7.73 -23.45
CA ILE A 65 -23.89 6.76 -23.31
C ILE A 65 -22.72 7.21 -24.18
N SER A 66 -21.61 7.60 -23.54
CA SER A 66 -20.40 8.08 -24.21
C SER A 66 -19.63 6.94 -24.92
N ASN A 67 -18.75 7.24 -25.88
CA ASN A 67 -17.98 6.21 -26.58
C ASN A 67 -16.93 5.58 -25.65
N VAL A 68 -16.37 6.37 -24.73
CA VAL A 68 -15.55 5.86 -23.62
C VAL A 68 -16.36 4.91 -22.73
N SER A 69 -17.60 5.26 -22.38
CA SER A 69 -18.47 4.40 -21.57
C SER A 69 -18.78 3.06 -22.28
N LYS A 70 -19.09 3.08 -23.58
CA LYS A 70 -19.29 1.85 -24.37
C LYS A 70 -18.06 0.94 -24.37
N SER A 71 -16.89 1.53 -24.59
CA SER A 71 -15.61 0.79 -24.61
C SER A 71 -15.27 0.22 -23.24
N TRP A 72 -15.55 0.98 -22.17
CA TRP A 72 -15.41 0.53 -20.79
C TRP A 72 -16.32 -0.65 -20.46
N THR A 73 -17.61 -0.56 -20.77
CA THR A 73 -18.57 -1.66 -20.57
C THR A 73 -18.14 -2.92 -21.32
N HIS A 74 -17.66 -2.77 -22.56
CA HIS A 74 -17.15 -3.91 -23.33
C HIS A 74 -15.92 -4.56 -22.66
N MET A 75 -14.97 -3.76 -22.17
CA MET A 75 -13.80 -4.27 -21.44
C MET A 75 -14.20 -5.02 -20.16
N VAL A 76 -15.21 -4.53 -19.43
CA VAL A 76 -15.74 -5.19 -18.22
C VAL A 76 -16.36 -6.55 -18.59
N GLN A 77 -17.15 -6.63 -19.66
CA GLN A 77 -17.73 -7.88 -20.17
C GLN A 77 -16.66 -8.89 -20.59
N GLN A 78 -15.62 -8.44 -21.31
CA GLN A 78 -14.50 -9.29 -21.70
C GLN A 78 -13.69 -9.78 -20.49
N THR A 79 -13.54 -8.95 -19.44
CA THR A 79 -12.91 -9.35 -18.18
C THR A 79 -13.74 -10.41 -17.44
N GLU A 80 -15.07 -10.33 -17.48
CA GLU A 80 -15.95 -11.38 -16.96
C GLU A 80 -15.83 -12.68 -17.78
N GLN A 81 -15.69 -12.58 -19.10
CA GLN A 81 -15.43 -13.74 -19.95
C GLN A 81 -14.11 -14.42 -19.61
N LEU A 82 -13.04 -13.65 -19.34
CA LEU A 82 -11.76 -14.19 -18.84
C LEU A 82 -11.93 -14.94 -17.53
N SER A 83 -12.75 -14.42 -16.60
CA SER A 83 -13.07 -15.11 -15.36
C SER A 83 -13.68 -16.49 -15.61
N LYS A 84 -14.63 -16.59 -16.55
CA LYS A 84 -15.28 -17.86 -16.91
C LYS A 84 -14.28 -18.86 -17.49
N ILE A 85 -13.39 -18.42 -18.39
CA ILE A 85 -12.33 -19.26 -18.97
C ILE A 85 -11.39 -19.79 -17.87
N MET A 86 -10.91 -18.91 -16.98
CA MET A 86 -10.03 -19.31 -15.87
C MET A 86 -10.69 -20.31 -14.92
N LYS A 87 -12.01 -20.19 -14.70
CA LYS A 87 -12.76 -21.14 -13.89
C LYS A 87 -12.85 -22.52 -14.58
N LEU A 88 -13.11 -22.55 -15.89
CA LEU A 88 -13.13 -23.78 -16.69
C LEU A 88 -11.77 -24.47 -16.68
N HIS A 89 -10.68 -23.72 -16.91
CA HIS A 89 -9.32 -24.27 -16.83
C HIS A 89 -9.05 -24.96 -15.48
N ALA A 90 -9.53 -24.39 -14.37
CA ALA A 90 -9.38 -25.01 -13.07
C ALA A 90 -10.23 -26.28 -12.89
N GLU A 91 -11.41 -26.35 -13.51
CA GLU A 91 -12.30 -27.52 -13.49
C GLU A 91 -11.74 -28.65 -14.38
N ASP A 92 -11.24 -28.32 -15.57
CA ASP A 92 -10.61 -29.25 -16.50
C ASP A 92 -9.30 -29.80 -15.94
N LEU A 93 -8.46 -28.94 -15.35
CA LEU A 93 -7.23 -29.39 -14.69
C LEU A 93 -7.51 -30.35 -13.54
N ASN A 94 -8.58 -30.10 -12.78
CA ASN A 94 -8.97 -30.91 -11.64
C ASN A 94 -9.58 -32.27 -12.05
N SER A 95 -10.41 -32.28 -13.09
CA SER A 95 -11.10 -33.48 -13.57
C SER A 95 -10.28 -34.33 -14.54
N GLY A 96 -9.34 -33.75 -15.27
CA GLY A 96 -8.44 -34.42 -16.22
C GLY A 96 -7.12 -34.88 -15.59
N PRO A 97 -6.02 -34.11 -15.77
CA PRO A 97 -4.67 -34.56 -15.41
C PRO A 97 -4.50 -34.83 -13.91
N LEU A 98 -5.12 -34.05 -13.03
CA LEU A 98 -5.02 -34.27 -11.59
C LEU A 98 -5.70 -35.57 -11.14
N HIS A 99 -6.83 -35.92 -11.76
CA HIS A 99 -7.53 -37.17 -11.48
C HIS A 99 -6.70 -38.38 -11.92
N ARG A 100 -6.17 -38.36 -13.16
CA ARG A 100 -5.31 -39.44 -13.70
C ARG A 100 -4.04 -39.60 -12.87
N LEU A 101 -3.40 -38.50 -12.46
CA LEU A 101 -2.26 -38.52 -11.54
C LEU A 101 -2.61 -39.18 -10.18
N THR A 102 -3.81 -38.91 -9.67
CA THR A 102 -4.29 -39.52 -8.42
C THR A 102 -4.51 -41.03 -8.57
N MET A 103 -5.03 -41.50 -9.71
CA MET A 103 -5.16 -42.94 -9.97
C MET A 103 -3.79 -43.61 -10.12
N MET A 104 -2.85 -43.00 -10.86
CA MET A 104 -1.49 -43.52 -11.02
C MET A 104 -0.77 -43.68 -9.66
N ILE A 105 -0.94 -42.74 -8.73
CA ILE A 105 -0.40 -42.88 -7.37
C ILE A 105 -0.94 -44.12 -6.67
N LYS A 106 -2.25 -44.39 -6.77
CA LYS A 106 -2.88 -45.57 -6.16
C LYS A 106 -2.33 -46.86 -6.79
N ASP A 107 -2.22 -46.92 -8.10
CA ASP A 107 -1.71 -48.10 -8.82
C ASP A 107 -0.24 -48.36 -8.45
N LYS A 108 0.56 -47.31 -8.34
CA LYS A 108 1.96 -47.43 -7.92
C LYS A 108 2.12 -47.89 -6.47
N GLN A 109 1.26 -47.41 -5.56
CA GLN A 109 1.21 -47.93 -4.19
C GLN A 109 0.84 -49.42 -4.16
N GLN A 110 -0.07 -49.85 -5.03
CA GLN A 110 -0.47 -51.25 -5.15
C GLN A 110 0.66 -52.12 -5.71
N VAL A 111 1.37 -51.67 -6.74
CA VAL A 111 2.56 -52.35 -7.28
C VAL A 111 3.64 -52.52 -6.20
N LYS A 112 3.92 -51.47 -5.41
CA LYS A 112 4.88 -51.55 -4.31
C LYS A 112 4.50 -52.59 -3.26
N LYS A 113 3.23 -52.61 -2.84
CA LYS A 113 2.72 -53.59 -1.87
C LYS A 113 2.82 -55.02 -2.41
N SER A 114 2.41 -55.22 -3.66
CA SER A 114 2.47 -56.52 -4.33
C SER A 114 3.91 -57.05 -4.42
N TYR A 115 4.84 -56.22 -4.91
CA TYR A 115 6.26 -56.57 -4.99
C TYR A 115 6.84 -56.96 -3.62
N HIS A 116 6.61 -56.15 -2.58
CA HIS A 116 7.13 -56.42 -1.26
C HIS A 116 6.57 -57.73 -0.66
N SER A 117 5.26 -57.96 -0.83
CA SER A 117 4.61 -59.18 -0.36
C SER A 117 5.16 -60.43 -1.06
N ILE A 118 5.29 -60.40 -2.39
CA ILE A 118 5.82 -61.54 -3.16
C ILE A 118 7.29 -61.78 -2.81
N HIS A 119 8.09 -60.72 -2.68
CA HIS A 119 9.50 -60.82 -2.27
C HIS A 119 9.64 -61.50 -0.90
N GLN A 120 8.86 -61.08 0.09
CA GLN A 120 8.85 -61.72 1.42
C GLN A 120 8.42 -63.18 1.37
N GLN A 121 7.43 -63.52 0.54
CA GLN A 121 6.96 -64.89 0.38
C GLN A 121 8.06 -65.80 -0.19
N ILE A 122 8.73 -65.39 -1.27
CA ILE A 122 9.79 -66.20 -1.89
C ILE A 122 11.02 -66.32 -0.97
N GLU A 123 11.34 -65.27 -0.22
CA GLU A 123 12.48 -65.26 0.72
C GLU A 123 12.20 -66.10 1.98
N SER A 124 10.95 -66.09 2.47
CA SER A 124 10.52 -66.92 3.58
C SER A 124 10.58 -68.41 3.23
N GLU A 125 10.08 -68.80 2.06
CA GLU A 125 10.17 -70.20 1.60
C GLU A 125 11.63 -70.64 1.37
N LEU A 126 12.48 -69.78 0.80
CA LEU A 126 13.92 -70.06 0.68
C LEU A 126 14.56 -70.32 2.06
N ASN A 127 14.34 -69.44 3.04
CA ASN A 127 14.89 -69.59 4.38
C ASN A 127 14.34 -70.82 5.11
N LYS A 128 13.07 -71.15 4.91
CA LYS A 128 12.44 -72.33 5.49
C LYS A 128 13.12 -73.62 5.01
N VAL A 129 13.24 -73.78 3.68
CA VAL A 129 13.81 -74.99 3.06
C VAL A 129 15.32 -75.09 3.29
N THR A 130 16.06 -74.00 3.15
CA THR A 130 17.54 -74.04 3.20
C THR A 130 18.13 -73.89 4.60
N LYS A 131 17.39 -73.33 5.57
CA LYS A 131 17.88 -73.12 6.94
C LYS A 131 17.04 -73.87 7.96
N SER A 132 15.76 -73.51 8.13
CA SER A 132 14.92 -74.05 9.22
C SER A 132 14.82 -75.57 9.17
N ASP A 133 14.40 -76.12 8.03
CA ASP A 133 14.11 -77.55 7.92
C ASP A 133 15.40 -78.38 7.96
N LEU A 134 16.49 -77.88 7.36
CA LEU A 134 17.80 -78.52 7.46
C LEU A 134 18.37 -78.48 8.88
N GLU A 135 18.22 -77.40 9.64
CA GLU A 135 18.71 -77.34 11.03
C GLU A 135 17.91 -78.27 11.96
N LYS A 136 16.60 -78.41 11.76
CA LYS A 136 15.79 -79.41 12.48
C LYS A 136 16.29 -80.83 12.23
N LEU A 137 16.58 -81.16 10.96
CA LEU A 137 17.12 -82.46 10.59
C LEU A 137 18.53 -82.66 11.16
N LYS A 138 19.43 -81.68 11.06
CA LYS A 138 20.79 -81.74 11.63
C LYS A 138 20.78 -81.91 13.14
N SER A 139 19.91 -81.20 13.86
CA SER A 139 19.77 -81.33 15.32
C SER A 139 19.40 -82.76 15.70
N THR A 140 18.37 -83.30 15.06
CA THR A 140 17.91 -84.67 15.28
C THR A 140 18.98 -85.68 14.88
N TYR A 141 19.72 -85.42 13.80
CA TYR A 141 20.81 -86.27 13.32
C TYR A 141 21.93 -86.37 14.34
N ARG A 142 22.38 -85.23 14.89
CA ARG A 142 23.40 -85.18 15.94
C ARG A 142 22.96 -85.96 17.18
N GLN A 143 21.69 -85.85 17.56
CA GLN A 143 21.15 -86.59 18.70
C GLN A 143 21.14 -88.10 18.45
N LEU A 144 20.58 -88.56 17.33
CA LEU A 144 20.56 -89.99 17.00
C LEU A 144 21.96 -90.58 16.81
N THR A 145 22.93 -89.78 16.36
CA THR A 145 24.33 -90.21 16.26
C THR A 145 24.93 -90.48 17.64
N LYS A 146 24.65 -89.61 18.62
CA LYS A 146 25.05 -89.82 20.03
C LYS A 146 24.34 -91.03 20.63
N ASP A 147 23.04 -91.17 20.40
CA ASP A 147 22.23 -92.28 20.91
C ASP A 147 22.71 -93.63 20.33
N ALA A 148 23.00 -93.69 19.03
CA ALA A 148 23.53 -94.87 18.37
C ALA A 148 24.91 -95.25 18.91
N SER A 149 25.78 -94.26 19.12
CA SER A 149 27.12 -94.49 19.71
C SER A 149 27.01 -95.01 21.15
N CYS A 150 26.13 -94.43 21.97
CA CYS A 150 25.86 -94.90 23.33
C CYS A 150 25.28 -96.32 23.35
N ALA A 151 24.32 -96.64 22.47
CA ALA A 151 23.76 -97.97 22.34
C ALA A 151 24.80 -99.00 21.88
N LYS A 152 25.72 -98.60 20.98
CA LYS A 152 26.85 -99.43 20.52
C LYS A 152 27.79 -99.80 21.66
N GLU A 153 28.19 -98.83 22.49
CA GLU A 153 29.07 -99.08 23.63
C GLU A 153 28.38 -99.99 24.67
N LYS A 154 27.09 -99.74 24.99
CA LYS A 154 26.31 -100.61 25.88
C LYS A 154 26.19 -102.05 25.37
N TYR A 155 26.08 -102.24 24.05
CA TYR A 155 26.08 -103.57 23.44
C TYR A 155 27.43 -104.28 23.58
N LYS A 156 28.55 -103.57 23.33
CA LYS A 156 29.90 -104.11 23.56
C LYS A 156 30.11 -104.53 25.01
N GLU A 157 29.64 -103.70 25.97
CA GLU A 157 29.71 -104.03 27.39
C GLU A 157 28.86 -105.26 27.77
N ALA A 158 27.65 -105.39 27.20
CA ALA A 158 26.77 -106.53 27.44
C ALA A 158 27.38 -107.86 26.95
N ILE A 159 28.08 -107.83 25.80
CA ILE A 159 28.88 -108.95 25.29
C ILE A 159 30.02 -109.28 26.26
N ALA A 160 30.80 -108.29 26.68
CA ALA A 160 31.96 -108.49 27.56
C ALA A 160 31.57 -109.03 28.96
N LYS A 161 30.40 -108.65 29.48
CA LYS A 161 29.90 -109.04 30.81
C LYS A 161 28.95 -110.24 30.80
N GLY A 162 28.59 -110.80 29.64
CA GLY A 162 27.69 -111.94 29.51
C GLY A 162 26.24 -111.72 29.98
N LYS A 163 25.78 -110.46 30.09
CA LYS A 163 24.43 -110.10 30.60
C LYS A 163 23.52 -109.63 29.45
N GLU A 164 22.46 -110.40 29.16
CA GLU A 164 21.41 -110.08 28.17
C GLU A 164 21.91 -109.47 26.82
N PRO A 165 22.88 -110.09 26.11
CA PRO A 165 23.48 -109.50 24.91
C PRO A 165 22.49 -109.29 23.75
N GLU A 166 21.49 -110.15 23.59
CA GLU A 166 20.50 -110.03 22.50
C GLU A 166 19.61 -108.79 22.63
N LYS A 167 19.16 -108.48 23.85
CA LYS A 167 18.33 -107.30 24.12
C LYS A 167 19.09 -105.99 23.93
N ALA A 168 20.39 -105.98 24.20
CA ALA A 168 21.27 -104.84 23.91
C ALA A 168 21.51 -104.68 22.40
N ARG A 169 21.62 -105.80 21.66
CA ARG A 169 21.70 -105.82 20.19
C ARG A 169 20.46 -105.24 19.54
N GLU A 170 19.27 -105.70 19.92
CA GLU A 170 17.99 -105.20 19.37
C GLU A 170 17.82 -103.68 19.58
N ARG A 171 18.24 -103.16 20.74
CA ARG A 171 18.21 -101.72 21.02
C ARG A 171 19.18 -100.95 20.11
N TYR A 172 20.39 -101.47 19.92
CA TYR A 172 21.37 -100.88 19.01
C TYR A 172 20.88 -100.91 17.55
N ASP A 173 20.35 -102.04 17.09
CA ASP A 173 19.80 -102.20 15.74
C ASP A 173 18.62 -101.23 15.50
N LYS A 174 17.72 -101.08 16.49
CA LYS A 174 16.58 -100.16 16.42
C LYS A 174 17.01 -98.68 16.34
N VAL A 175 17.99 -98.26 17.13
CA VAL A 175 18.49 -96.86 17.10
C VAL A 175 19.29 -96.60 15.83
N THR A 176 20.07 -97.56 15.36
CA THR A 176 20.83 -97.49 14.10
C THR A 176 19.91 -97.41 12.89
N MET A 177 18.85 -98.21 12.85
CA MET A 177 17.81 -98.13 11.81
C MET A 177 17.17 -96.73 11.77
N LYS A 178 16.85 -96.13 12.94
CA LYS A 178 16.34 -94.75 13.00
C LYS A 178 17.36 -93.73 12.48
N LEU A 179 18.65 -93.88 12.80
CA LEU A 179 19.71 -93.02 12.29
C LEU A 179 19.86 -93.14 10.77
N HIS A 180 19.85 -94.36 10.22
CA HIS A 180 19.93 -94.58 8.77
C HIS A 180 18.72 -94.00 8.02
N ASN A 181 17.52 -94.18 8.57
CA ASN A 181 16.31 -93.58 7.99
C ASN A 181 16.39 -92.04 7.99
N LEU A 182 16.86 -91.45 9.08
CA LEU A 182 17.07 -90.01 9.15
C LEU A 182 18.19 -89.53 8.21
N HIS A 183 19.25 -90.33 8.02
CA HIS A 183 20.30 -90.03 7.06
C HIS A 183 19.75 -89.92 5.64
N ASN A 184 18.94 -90.90 5.22
CA ASN A 184 18.30 -90.86 3.91
C ASN A 184 17.40 -89.62 3.75
N GLN A 185 16.61 -89.29 4.78
CA GLN A 185 15.77 -88.08 4.78
C GLN A 185 16.61 -86.80 4.68
N TYR A 186 17.73 -86.73 5.41
CA TYR A 186 18.61 -85.57 5.38
C TYR A 186 19.29 -85.40 4.02
N VAL A 187 19.78 -86.47 3.39
CA VAL A 187 20.37 -86.42 2.04
C VAL A 187 19.34 -85.93 1.01
N LEU A 188 18.11 -86.43 1.07
CA LEU A 188 17.03 -85.98 0.20
C LEU A 188 16.68 -84.50 0.43
N ALA A 189 16.58 -84.08 1.69
CA ALA A 189 16.30 -82.69 2.05
C ALA A 189 17.40 -81.73 1.61
N VAL A 190 18.67 -82.11 1.74
CA VAL A 190 19.82 -81.33 1.25
C VAL A 190 19.75 -81.17 -0.27
N ARG A 191 19.46 -82.25 -1.01
CA ARG A 191 19.33 -82.17 -2.48
C ARG A 191 18.15 -81.27 -2.89
N GLY A 192 17.02 -81.38 -2.19
CA GLY A 192 15.86 -80.51 -2.40
C GLY A 192 16.18 -79.04 -2.12
N ALA A 193 16.91 -78.76 -1.04
CA ALA A 193 17.34 -77.41 -0.69
C ALA A 193 18.34 -76.80 -1.68
N GLN A 194 19.28 -77.60 -2.21
CA GLN A 194 20.20 -77.17 -3.27
C GLN A 194 19.43 -76.72 -4.53
N LEU A 195 18.52 -77.57 -5.02
CA LEU A 195 17.71 -77.23 -6.19
C LEU A 195 16.84 -75.99 -5.94
N HIS A 196 16.23 -75.87 -4.76
CA HIS A 196 15.43 -74.70 -4.42
C HIS A 196 16.27 -73.40 -4.40
N GLN A 197 17.49 -73.47 -3.89
CA GLN A 197 18.43 -72.35 -3.88
C GLN A 197 18.87 -71.95 -5.30
N GLU A 198 19.19 -72.93 -6.16
CA GLU A 198 19.51 -72.71 -7.57
C GLU A 198 18.35 -72.02 -8.31
N HIS A 199 17.14 -72.59 -8.23
CA HIS A 199 15.95 -72.02 -8.85
C HIS A 199 15.60 -70.61 -8.35
N TYR A 200 15.81 -70.34 -7.05
CA TYR A 200 15.60 -69.01 -6.49
C TYR A 200 16.50 -67.96 -7.17
N HIS A 201 17.80 -68.23 -7.28
CA HIS A 201 18.79 -67.28 -7.81
C HIS A 201 18.76 -67.17 -9.34
N ASP A 202 18.46 -68.26 -10.04
CA ASP A 202 18.54 -68.31 -11.50
C ASP A 202 17.23 -67.97 -12.19
N THR A 203 16.09 -68.13 -11.52
CA THR A 203 14.77 -67.97 -12.16
C THR A 203 13.79 -67.14 -11.34
N THR A 204 13.48 -67.54 -10.10
CA THR A 204 12.37 -66.97 -9.33
C THR A 204 12.57 -65.50 -8.99
N LEU A 205 13.72 -65.14 -8.42
CA LEU A 205 14.02 -63.76 -8.05
C LEU A 205 14.22 -62.87 -9.30
N PRO A 206 15.01 -63.27 -10.32
CA PRO A 206 15.12 -62.50 -11.56
C PRO A 206 13.76 -62.20 -12.21
N LEU A 207 12.86 -63.19 -12.28
CA LEU A 207 11.53 -63.01 -12.87
C LEU A 207 10.69 -61.96 -12.13
N LEU A 208 10.72 -61.95 -10.79
CA LEU A 208 10.03 -60.94 -9.98
C LEU A 208 10.58 -59.54 -10.25
N LEU A 209 11.91 -59.42 -10.33
CA LEU A 209 12.60 -58.15 -10.56
C LEU A 209 12.34 -57.59 -11.96
N ASP A 210 12.39 -58.44 -12.99
CA ASP A 210 12.05 -58.04 -14.36
C ASP A 210 10.57 -57.67 -14.50
N SER A 211 9.68 -58.35 -13.77
CA SER A 211 8.27 -57.98 -13.70
C SER A 211 8.07 -56.60 -13.06
N LEU A 212 8.81 -56.28 -11.98
CA LEU A 212 8.79 -54.94 -11.37
C LEU A 212 9.29 -53.87 -12.35
N GLN A 213 10.40 -54.14 -13.06
CA GLN A 213 10.92 -53.22 -14.07
C GLN A 213 9.88 -52.96 -15.16
N LYS A 214 9.27 -54.02 -15.69
CA LYS A 214 8.23 -53.91 -16.72
C LYS A 214 7.06 -53.04 -16.24
N MET A 215 6.56 -53.25 -15.03
CA MET A 215 5.48 -52.43 -14.47
C MET A 215 5.90 -50.95 -14.31
N GLN A 216 7.13 -50.67 -13.88
CA GLN A 216 7.63 -49.29 -13.78
C GLN A 216 7.77 -48.63 -15.15
N GLU A 217 8.27 -49.36 -16.15
CA GLU A 217 8.35 -48.87 -17.52
C GLU A 217 6.97 -48.68 -18.15
N GLU A 218 5.99 -49.55 -17.88
CA GLU A 218 4.61 -49.40 -18.36
C GLU A 218 3.91 -48.19 -17.72
N MET A 219 4.13 -47.91 -16.44
CA MET A 219 3.68 -46.66 -15.80
C MET A 219 4.30 -45.41 -16.44
N ILE A 220 5.43 -45.55 -17.12
CA ILE A 220 6.02 -44.48 -17.93
C ILE A 220 5.42 -44.48 -19.34
N LYS A 221 5.19 -45.66 -19.94
CA LYS A 221 4.91 -45.85 -21.38
C LYS A 221 3.44 -45.96 -21.81
N ALA A 222 2.51 -46.49 -21.02
CA ALA A 222 1.22 -46.95 -21.53
C ALA A 222 0.07 -45.94 -21.32
N LEU A 223 -0.96 -45.83 -22.18
CA LEU A 223 -1.15 -45.79 -23.65
C LEU A 223 -2.67 -45.50 -23.82
N GLN A 224 -3.06 -44.64 -24.76
CA GLN A 224 -4.45 -44.40 -25.15
C GLN A 224 -5.09 -45.62 -25.83
N GLY A 225 -6.42 -45.72 -25.69
CA GLY A 225 -7.25 -46.55 -26.55
C GLY A 225 -7.23 -46.02 -27.99
N SER A 226 -7.04 -46.95 -28.92
CA SER A 226 -7.48 -46.97 -30.32
C SER A 226 -7.93 -45.63 -30.93
N ASP A 227 -7.00 -44.86 -31.48
CA ASP A 227 -7.04 -44.42 -32.88
C ASP A 227 -5.66 -43.85 -33.27
N LEU A 228 -5.38 -43.90 -34.57
CA LEU A 228 -4.05 -43.79 -35.20
C LEU A 228 -3.27 -42.52 -34.85
N ILE A 229 -1.98 -42.71 -34.51
CA ILE A 229 -0.86 -41.73 -34.54
C ILE A 229 -0.84 -40.73 -33.37
N VAL A 230 -0.32 -41.16 -32.21
CA VAL A 230 0.80 -40.56 -31.44
C VAL A 230 1.04 -41.44 -30.20
N ILE A 231 2.22 -42.05 -30.08
CA ILE A 231 2.63 -42.80 -28.88
C ILE A 231 3.21 -41.77 -27.91
N GLU A 232 2.42 -41.33 -26.92
CA GLU A 232 2.94 -40.49 -25.84
C GLU A 232 2.81 -41.12 -24.46
N ASN A 233 3.92 -41.04 -23.75
CA ASN A 233 4.12 -41.52 -22.38
C ASN A 233 3.04 -40.94 -21.45
N MET A 234 2.47 -41.73 -20.54
CA MET A 234 1.40 -41.26 -19.62
C MET A 234 1.80 -40.02 -18.81
N TRP A 235 3.07 -39.96 -18.38
CA TRP A 235 3.65 -38.79 -17.74
C TRP A 235 3.74 -37.57 -18.65
N LYS A 236 4.11 -37.80 -19.91
CA LYS A 236 4.24 -36.75 -20.91
C LYS A 236 2.85 -36.17 -21.22
N GLY A 237 1.86 -37.02 -21.46
CA GLY A 237 0.47 -36.61 -21.70
C GLY A 237 -0.16 -35.86 -20.51
N ILE A 238 0.06 -36.29 -19.26
CA ILE A 238 -0.41 -35.54 -18.08
C ILE A 238 0.22 -34.13 -18.02
N LEU A 239 1.50 -34.00 -18.36
CA LEU A 239 2.21 -32.72 -18.31
C LEU A 239 1.89 -31.82 -19.51
N GLU A 240 1.66 -32.40 -20.69
CA GLU A 240 1.22 -31.70 -21.89
C GLU A 240 -0.19 -31.15 -21.72
N GLU A 241 -1.13 -31.98 -21.28
CA GLU A 241 -2.50 -31.54 -21.00
C GLU A 241 -2.53 -30.50 -19.87
N TYR A 242 -1.67 -30.65 -18.84
CA TYR A 242 -1.47 -29.58 -17.85
C TYR A 242 -0.99 -28.27 -18.51
N SER A 243 -0.01 -28.33 -19.42
CA SER A 243 0.54 -27.16 -20.09
C SER A 243 -0.48 -26.48 -21.00
N GLU A 244 -1.28 -27.27 -21.71
CA GLU A 244 -2.35 -26.79 -22.59
C GLU A 244 -3.44 -26.07 -21.78
N ILE A 245 -4.00 -26.75 -20.76
CA ILE A 245 -5.08 -26.20 -19.92
C ILE A 245 -4.60 -24.97 -19.16
N THR A 246 -3.36 -24.95 -18.66
CA THR A 246 -2.88 -23.85 -17.80
C THR A 246 -2.22 -22.69 -18.55
N SER A 247 -2.20 -22.75 -19.88
CA SER A 247 -1.62 -21.70 -20.74
C SER A 247 -2.47 -20.43 -20.66
N LEU A 248 -1.80 -19.31 -20.32
CA LEU A 248 -2.39 -17.96 -20.43
C LEU A 248 -2.30 -17.38 -21.84
N LEU A 249 -1.76 -18.17 -22.78
CA LEU A 249 -1.61 -17.83 -24.19
C LEU A 249 -2.51 -18.72 -25.07
N SER A 250 -3.55 -19.32 -24.48
CA SER A 250 -4.55 -20.05 -25.26
C SER A 250 -5.29 -19.10 -26.21
N ASP A 251 -5.76 -19.62 -27.34
CA ASP A 251 -6.46 -18.82 -28.36
C ASP A 251 -7.68 -18.08 -27.77
N GLU A 252 -8.37 -18.69 -26.81
CA GLU A 252 -9.51 -18.10 -26.12
C GLU A 252 -9.11 -16.87 -25.28
N ILE A 253 -8.02 -16.96 -24.52
CA ILE A 253 -7.52 -15.84 -23.69
C ILE A 253 -6.94 -14.73 -24.57
N VAL A 254 -6.19 -15.11 -25.61
CA VAL A 254 -5.65 -14.14 -26.59
C VAL A 254 -6.79 -13.41 -27.29
N LYS A 255 -7.88 -14.10 -27.64
CA LYS A 255 -9.07 -13.48 -28.23
C LYS A 255 -9.67 -12.44 -27.28
N VAL A 256 -9.87 -12.77 -26.00
CA VAL A 256 -10.40 -11.81 -25.01
C VAL A 256 -9.54 -10.54 -24.94
N HIS A 257 -8.21 -10.68 -24.86
CA HIS A 257 -7.33 -9.51 -24.82
C HIS A 257 -7.31 -8.71 -26.13
N LYS A 258 -7.49 -9.35 -27.29
CA LYS A 258 -7.64 -8.66 -28.59
C LYS A 258 -8.94 -7.86 -28.67
N GLU A 259 -10.06 -8.40 -28.18
CA GLU A 259 -11.34 -7.68 -28.15
C GLU A 259 -11.24 -6.45 -27.23
N ILE A 260 -10.62 -6.59 -26.04
CA ILE A 260 -10.33 -5.45 -25.15
C ILE A 260 -9.51 -4.39 -25.88
N TYR A 261 -8.40 -4.78 -26.50
CA TYR A 261 -7.54 -3.85 -27.23
C TYR A 261 -8.27 -3.14 -28.37
N THR A 262 -9.05 -3.88 -29.16
CA THR A 262 -9.83 -3.34 -30.27
C THR A 262 -10.87 -2.34 -29.79
N SER A 263 -11.52 -2.58 -28.65
CA SER A 263 -12.48 -1.62 -28.06
C SER A 263 -11.80 -0.33 -27.60
N ILE A 264 -10.56 -0.39 -27.11
CA ILE A 264 -9.80 0.78 -26.69
C ILE A 264 -9.36 1.62 -27.90
N GLU A 265 -8.93 0.98 -28.99
CA GLU A 265 -8.55 1.69 -30.23
C GLU A 265 -9.71 2.42 -30.90
N GLN A 266 -10.96 2.02 -30.62
CA GLN A 266 -12.16 2.69 -31.14
C GLN A 266 -12.47 4.01 -30.42
N ILE A 267 -11.78 4.34 -29.32
CA ILE A 267 -11.98 5.60 -28.61
C ILE A 267 -11.35 6.74 -29.41
N ASP A 268 -12.19 7.54 -30.03
CA ASP A 268 -11.82 8.80 -30.67
C ASP A 268 -12.22 9.99 -29.77
N PRO A 269 -11.25 10.73 -29.19
CA PRO A 269 -11.54 11.89 -28.35
C PRO A 269 -12.30 13.01 -29.07
N ALA A 270 -12.19 13.12 -30.40
CA ALA A 270 -12.84 14.19 -31.16
C ALA A 270 -14.37 14.01 -31.25
N SER A 271 -14.84 12.76 -31.30
CA SER A 271 -16.26 12.41 -31.46
C SER A 271 -16.99 12.12 -30.14
N GLU A 272 -16.29 12.11 -28.99
CA GLU A 272 -16.87 11.73 -27.68
C GLU A 272 -18.17 12.49 -27.36
N TYR A 273 -18.23 13.80 -27.64
CA TYR A 273 -19.37 14.65 -27.30
C TYR A 273 -20.35 14.91 -28.46
N GLU A 274 -20.13 14.37 -29.66
CA GLU A 274 -20.99 14.65 -30.81
C GLU A 274 -22.45 14.29 -30.54
N HIS A 275 -22.69 13.07 -30.06
CA HIS A 275 -24.03 12.61 -29.72
C HIS A 275 -24.65 13.43 -28.56
N PHE A 276 -23.83 13.81 -27.56
CA PHE A 276 -24.30 14.66 -26.45
C PHE A 276 -24.79 16.02 -26.97
N ILE A 277 -23.99 16.63 -27.86
CA ILE A 277 -24.30 17.91 -28.50
C ILE A 277 -25.55 17.76 -29.37
N GLU A 278 -25.70 16.70 -30.16
CA GLU A 278 -26.90 16.47 -30.97
C GLU A 278 -28.18 16.40 -30.13
N VAL A 279 -28.13 15.71 -28.98
CA VAL A 279 -29.28 15.56 -28.08
C VAL A 279 -29.62 16.86 -27.34
N HIS A 280 -28.61 17.66 -26.96
CA HIS A 280 -28.80 18.82 -26.08
C HIS A 280 -28.63 20.19 -26.77
N ARG A 281 -28.41 20.25 -28.09
CA ARG A 281 -28.23 21.51 -28.81
C ARG A 281 -29.50 22.36 -28.71
N SER A 282 -29.39 23.54 -28.12
CA SER A 282 -30.44 24.56 -28.11
C SER A 282 -30.30 25.52 -29.29
N PRO A 283 -31.41 26.10 -29.79
CA PRO A 283 -31.34 27.18 -30.77
C PRO A 283 -30.69 28.43 -30.17
N GLU A 284 -30.04 29.23 -31.01
CA GLU A 284 -29.45 30.51 -30.61
C GLU A 284 -30.58 31.49 -30.20
N ILE A 285 -30.61 31.88 -28.93
CA ILE A 285 -31.56 32.87 -28.41
C ILE A 285 -30.90 34.25 -28.55
N LYS A 286 -31.26 35.00 -29.59
CA LYS A 286 -30.85 36.40 -29.73
C LYS A 286 -31.61 37.24 -28.70
N GLN A 287 -30.97 37.61 -27.61
CA GLN A 287 -31.52 38.59 -26.69
C GLN A 287 -31.62 39.96 -27.39
N PRO A 288 -32.71 40.71 -27.19
CA PRO A 288 -32.83 42.05 -27.75
C PRO A 288 -31.68 42.94 -27.23
N CYS A 289 -31.13 43.78 -28.11
CA CYS A 289 -30.11 44.73 -27.73
C CYS A 289 -30.67 45.72 -26.70
N VAL A 290 -29.83 46.21 -25.80
CA VAL A 290 -30.23 47.26 -24.85
C VAL A 290 -30.34 48.57 -25.62
N GLU A 291 -31.54 49.16 -25.60
CA GLU A 291 -31.84 50.46 -26.21
C GLU A 291 -32.13 51.49 -25.11
N PHE A 292 -31.98 52.78 -25.43
CA PHE A 292 -32.37 53.86 -24.51
C PHE A 292 -33.89 53.84 -24.32
N ASP A 293 -34.34 53.77 -23.07
CA ASP A 293 -35.76 53.73 -22.73
C ASP A 293 -36.41 55.11 -22.91
N VAL A 294 -37.09 55.29 -24.04
CA VAL A 294 -37.71 56.56 -24.44
C VAL A 294 -38.84 56.97 -23.49
N SER A 295 -39.44 56.03 -22.75
CA SER A 295 -40.51 56.33 -21.78
C SER A 295 -40.03 57.24 -20.63
N LEU A 296 -38.71 57.25 -20.37
CA LEU A 296 -38.10 58.12 -19.36
C LEU A 296 -38.13 59.62 -19.73
N LEU A 297 -38.43 59.96 -20.98
CA LEU A 297 -38.42 61.34 -21.48
C LEU A 297 -39.82 61.98 -21.56
N GLU A 298 -40.88 61.24 -21.26
CA GLU A 298 -42.29 61.66 -21.47
C GLU A 298 -42.70 62.92 -20.68
N GLU A 299 -42.04 63.20 -19.54
CA GLU A 299 -42.33 64.37 -18.68
C GLU A 299 -41.32 65.53 -18.85
N THR A 300 -40.43 65.46 -19.85
CA THR A 300 -39.35 66.46 -20.03
C THR A 300 -39.42 67.14 -21.39
N GLU A 301 -39.51 68.48 -21.41
CA GLU A 301 -39.73 69.25 -22.65
C GLU A 301 -38.46 69.43 -23.51
N ASN A 302 -37.25 69.19 -22.97
CA ASN A 302 -35.97 69.59 -23.60
C ASN A 302 -34.88 68.50 -23.62
N LEU A 303 -35.21 67.21 -23.46
CA LEU A 303 -34.24 66.11 -23.48
C LEU A 303 -34.44 65.22 -24.72
N GLN A 304 -33.35 64.81 -25.37
CA GLN A 304 -33.38 63.91 -26.53
C GLN A 304 -32.82 62.53 -26.17
N ALA A 305 -33.46 61.48 -26.71
CA ALA A 305 -33.00 60.10 -26.52
C ALA A 305 -31.64 59.88 -27.20
N ASN A 306 -30.77 59.09 -26.55
CA ASN A 306 -29.41 58.79 -27.00
C ASN A 306 -28.45 59.99 -27.12
N GLU A 307 -28.80 61.15 -26.57
CA GLU A 307 -27.92 62.32 -26.59
C GLU A 307 -27.41 62.72 -25.20
N ILE A 308 -26.14 63.15 -25.14
CA ILE A 308 -25.54 63.72 -23.94
C ILE A 308 -25.97 65.20 -23.82
N LEU A 309 -26.53 65.60 -22.67
CA LEU A 309 -26.95 66.99 -22.43
C LEU A 309 -25.79 67.83 -21.89
N TRP A 310 -25.38 68.84 -22.64
CA TRP A 310 -24.31 69.78 -22.26
C TRP A 310 -24.88 71.17 -21.97
N ASN A 311 -24.82 71.61 -20.71
CA ASN A 311 -25.29 72.92 -20.23
C ASN A 311 -24.46 73.40 -19.02
N ASN A 312 -24.80 74.56 -18.45
CA ASN A 312 -24.08 75.15 -17.33
C ASN A 312 -24.10 74.34 -16.02
N LEU A 313 -24.95 73.30 -15.91
CA LEU A 313 -24.99 72.38 -14.77
C LEU A 313 -24.19 71.09 -15.03
N THR A 314 -24.05 70.67 -16.29
CA THR A 314 -23.46 69.37 -16.64
C THR A 314 -22.05 69.46 -17.22
N ALA A 315 -21.63 70.61 -17.75
CA ALA A 315 -20.35 70.78 -18.45
C ALA A 315 -19.12 70.32 -17.64
N ASP A 316 -18.97 70.81 -16.40
CA ASP A 316 -17.83 70.45 -15.53
C ASP A 316 -17.83 68.96 -15.17
N SER A 317 -19.02 68.40 -14.93
CA SER A 317 -19.19 66.98 -14.59
C SER A 317 -18.86 66.06 -15.77
N LEU A 318 -19.26 66.44 -16.99
CA LEU A 318 -18.97 65.70 -18.22
C LEU A 318 -17.47 65.75 -18.56
N GLN A 319 -16.81 66.89 -18.32
CA GLN A 319 -15.36 67.00 -18.49
C GLN A 319 -14.59 66.13 -17.48
N ALA A 320 -15.06 66.07 -16.22
CA ALA A 320 -14.52 65.15 -15.22
C ALA A 320 -14.75 63.67 -15.57
N VAL A 321 -15.92 63.31 -16.10
CA VAL A 321 -16.24 61.94 -16.55
C VAL A 321 -15.41 61.56 -17.77
N LEU A 322 -15.24 62.44 -18.76
CA LEU A 322 -14.38 62.20 -19.93
C LEU A 322 -12.93 61.92 -19.51
N LYS A 323 -12.40 62.74 -18.59
CA LYS A 323 -11.05 62.55 -18.04
C LYS A 323 -10.93 61.19 -17.34
N SER A 324 -11.88 60.85 -16.46
CA SER A 324 -11.89 59.56 -15.75
C SER A 324 -11.98 58.37 -16.70
N THR A 325 -12.87 58.43 -17.71
CA THR A 325 -13.04 57.37 -18.72
C THR A 325 -11.77 57.20 -19.56
N ALA A 326 -11.09 58.30 -19.93
CA ALA A 326 -9.84 58.24 -20.69
C ALA A 326 -8.67 57.63 -19.87
N GLU A 327 -8.58 57.95 -18.57
CA GLU A 327 -7.61 57.35 -17.65
C GLU A 327 -7.88 55.85 -17.46
N GLU A 328 -9.14 55.44 -17.26
CA GLU A 328 -9.56 54.04 -17.14
C GLU A 328 -9.32 53.25 -18.44
N LEU A 329 -9.58 53.84 -19.61
CA LEU A 329 -9.31 53.22 -20.91
C LEU A 329 -7.81 52.95 -21.09
N THR A 330 -6.97 53.95 -20.79
CA THR A 330 -5.51 53.82 -20.91
C THR A 330 -4.96 52.72 -20.00
N LEU A 331 -5.46 52.63 -18.76
CA LEU A 331 -5.08 51.58 -17.82
C LEU A 331 -5.53 50.19 -18.31
N THR A 332 -6.74 50.10 -18.87
CA THR A 332 -7.29 48.85 -19.42
C THR A 332 -6.46 48.37 -20.62
N GLN A 333 -6.07 49.26 -21.52
CA GLN A 333 -5.24 48.96 -22.69
C GLN A 333 -3.85 48.45 -22.31
N GLN A 334 -3.20 49.10 -21.33
CA GLN A 334 -1.90 48.64 -20.80
C GLN A 334 -2.01 47.24 -20.17
N THR A 335 -3.10 46.99 -19.43
CA THR A 335 -3.34 45.69 -18.80
C THR A 335 -3.61 44.61 -19.85
N LEU A 336 -4.40 44.93 -20.88
CA LEU A 336 -4.71 44.02 -21.99
C LEU A 336 -3.44 43.60 -22.73
N GLN A 337 -2.61 44.57 -23.13
CA GLN A 337 -1.35 44.31 -23.83
C GLN A 337 -0.44 43.36 -23.01
N SER A 338 -0.26 43.64 -21.71
CA SER A 338 0.54 42.78 -20.83
C SER A 338 0.00 41.35 -20.73
N LYS A 339 -1.33 41.17 -20.70
CA LYS A 339 -1.96 39.85 -20.62
C LYS A 339 -1.91 39.09 -21.94
N GLU A 340 -2.00 39.78 -23.08
CA GLU A 340 -1.86 39.19 -24.41
C GLU A 340 -0.43 38.68 -24.65
N GLU A 341 0.60 39.43 -24.24
CA GLU A 341 2.00 39.00 -24.30
C GLU A 341 2.23 37.75 -23.43
N LEU A 342 1.68 37.75 -22.21
CA LEU A 342 1.77 36.61 -21.30
C LEU A 342 1.05 35.38 -21.87
N MET A 343 -0.09 35.57 -22.55
CA MET A 343 -0.83 34.49 -23.21
C MET A 343 0.01 33.85 -24.33
N GLN A 344 0.64 34.65 -25.20
CA GLN A 344 1.49 34.14 -26.29
C GLN A 344 2.70 33.37 -25.77
N ASP A 345 3.35 33.86 -24.69
CA ASP A 345 4.47 33.16 -24.04
C ASP A 345 4.02 31.82 -23.41
N PHE A 346 2.85 31.80 -22.77
CA PHE A 346 2.27 30.57 -22.22
C PHE A 346 1.90 29.57 -23.33
N GLU A 347 1.30 30.01 -24.43
CA GLU A 347 0.98 29.15 -25.58
C GLU A 347 2.24 28.48 -26.15
N LYS A 348 3.30 29.27 -26.34
CA LYS A 348 4.58 28.76 -26.85
C LYS A 348 5.21 27.73 -25.90
N LYS A 349 5.21 28.01 -24.59
CA LYS A 349 5.72 27.09 -23.56
C LYS A 349 4.94 25.77 -23.52
N ILE A 350 3.62 25.82 -23.70
CA ILE A 350 2.78 24.62 -23.76
C ILE A 350 3.08 23.82 -25.03
N GLU A 351 3.28 24.47 -26.18
CA GLU A 351 3.63 23.81 -27.44
C GLU A 351 5.01 23.13 -27.38
N GLU A 352 6.01 23.79 -26.78
CA GLU A 352 7.33 23.22 -26.52
C GLU A 352 7.25 22.03 -25.55
N SER A 353 6.44 22.15 -24.49
CA SER A 353 6.24 21.09 -23.50
C SER A 353 5.49 19.88 -24.07
N ALA A 354 4.55 20.10 -25.01
CA ALA A 354 3.82 19.04 -25.70
C ALA A 354 4.72 18.20 -26.62
N LYS A 355 5.76 18.80 -27.22
CA LYS A 355 6.74 18.11 -28.07
C LYS A 355 7.73 17.23 -27.27
N SER A 356 7.93 17.52 -25.98
CA SER A 356 8.93 16.86 -25.12
C SER A 356 8.37 15.74 -24.23
N CYS A 357 7.04 15.59 -24.08
CA CYS A 357 6.47 14.89 -22.94
C CYS A 357 5.48 13.78 -23.33
N GLU A 358 5.96 12.53 -23.37
CA GLU A 358 5.09 11.33 -23.45
C GLU A 358 4.57 10.87 -22.07
N LYS A 359 5.01 11.46 -20.94
CA LYS A 359 4.79 10.86 -19.60
C LYS A 359 4.15 11.71 -18.50
N ASN A 360 3.83 12.99 -18.72
CA ASN A 360 3.17 13.84 -17.70
C ASN A 360 1.98 14.66 -18.28
N ILE A 361 0.96 13.96 -18.78
CA ILE A 361 -0.26 14.55 -19.34
C ILE A 361 -1.02 15.41 -18.32
N VAL A 362 -0.97 15.06 -17.03
CA VAL A 362 -1.67 15.79 -15.95
C VAL A 362 -1.09 17.19 -15.72
N LEU A 363 0.23 17.36 -15.86
CA LEU A 363 0.88 18.67 -15.75
C LEU A 363 0.48 19.57 -16.93
N LEU A 364 0.38 19.00 -18.13
CA LEU A 364 -0.07 19.68 -19.34
C LEU A 364 -1.54 20.11 -19.24
N LEU A 365 -2.42 19.32 -18.61
CA LEU A 365 -3.83 19.69 -18.41
C LEU A 365 -3.99 20.92 -17.50
N SER A 366 -3.27 20.98 -16.38
CA SER A 366 -3.30 22.15 -15.48
C SER A 366 -2.76 23.42 -16.16
N GLN A 367 -1.71 23.28 -16.98
CA GLN A 367 -1.18 24.38 -17.78
C GLN A 367 -2.17 24.85 -18.86
N LYS A 368 -2.83 23.92 -19.56
CA LYS A 368 -3.89 24.25 -20.54
C LYS A 368 -5.09 24.93 -19.89
N GLN A 369 -5.51 24.51 -18.71
CA GLN A 369 -6.57 25.18 -17.95
C GLN A 369 -6.19 26.63 -17.62
N SER A 370 -4.97 26.84 -17.13
CA SER A 370 -4.49 28.20 -16.80
C SER A 370 -4.43 29.11 -18.02
N LEU A 371 -4.09 28.55 -19.19
CA LEU A 371 -4.13 29.28 -20.46
C LEU A 371 -5.57 29.66 -20.85
N GLU A 372 -6.54 28.76 -20.68
CA GLU A 372 -7.94 29.04 -21.00
C GLU A 372 -8.53 30.13 -20.08
N GLU A 373 -8.22 30.10 -18.79
CA GLU A 373 -8.60 31.16 -17.83
C GLU A 373 -8.01 32.53 -18.22
N LEU A 374 -6.77 32.53 -18.71
CA LEU A 374 -6.12 33.74 -19.22
C LEU A 374 -6.78 34.25 -20.50
N LYS A 375 -7.15 33.37 -21.44
CA LYS A 375 -7.90 33.73 -22.66
C LYS A 375 -9.23 34.40 -22.33
N GLN A 376 -9.98 33.85 -21.37
CA GLN A 376 -11.23 34.45 -20.89
C GLN A 376 -10.99 35.84 -20.26
N THR A 377 -9.91 36.00 -19.49
CA THR A 377 -9.53 37.29 -18.91
C THR A 377 -9.20 38.33 -19.99
N VAL A 378 -8.44 37.95 -21.02
CA VAL A 378 -8.13 38.80 -22.17
C VAL A 378 -9.41 39.20 -22.90
N GLN A 379 -10.33 38.27 -23.14
CA GLN A 379 -11.59 38.55 -23.82
C GLN A 379 -12.48 39.54 -23.02
N LEU A 380 -12.52 39.42 -21.69
CA LEU A 380 -13.24 40.36 -20.83
C LEU A 380 -12.63 41.76 -20.88
N LEU A 381 -11.29 41.85 -20.89
CA LEU A 381 -10.58 43.13 -21.04
C LEU A 381 -10.84 43.77 -22.40
N ARG A 382 -10.87 43.00 -23.49
CA ARG A 382 -11.26 43.50 -24.83
C ARG A 382 -12.68 44.05 -24.86
N CYS A 383 -13.63 43.37 -24.19
CA CYS A 383 -14.99 43.88 -24.06
C CYS A 383 -15.04 45.20 -23.26
N THR A 384 -14.24 45.29 -22.19
CA THR A 384 -14.14 46.51 -21.36
C THR A 384 -13.51 47.67 -22.12
N GLU A 385 -12.46 47.41 -22.90
CA GLU A 385 -11.82 48.38 -23.80
C GLU A 385 -12.83 48.90 -24.83
N ALA A 386 -13.54 48.01 -25.52
CA ALA A 386 -14.55 48.40 -26.51
C ALA A 386 -15.66 49.26 -25.89
N LYS A 387 -16.14 48.90 -24.69
CA LYS A 387 -17.11 49.69 -23.93
C LYS A 387 -16.59 51.10 -23.62
N LEU A 388 -15.41 51.21 -23.02
CA LEU A 388 -14.82 52.49 -22.62
C LEU A 388 -14.48 53.36 -23.83
N THR A 389 -14.07 52.74 -24.94
CA THR A 389 -13.81 53.42 -26.22
C THR A 389 -15.10 54.03 -26.76
N ALA A 390 -16.19 53.27 -26.86
CA ALA A 390 -17.48 53.78 -27.32
C ALA A 390 -18.03 54.90 -26.42
N GLN A 391 -17.86 54.79 -25.09
CA GLN A 391 -18.27 55.86 -24.16
C GLN A 391 -17.43 57.13 -24.33
N LYS A 392 -16.11 56.97 -24.51
CA LYS A 392 -15.21 58.09 -24.74
C LYS A 392 -15.51 58.78 -26.07
N GLU A 393 -15.72 58.04 -27.15
CA GLU A 393 -16.07 58.59 -28.47
C GLU A 393 -17.32 59.47 -28.41
N LEU A 394 -18.36 59.01 -27.71
CA LEU A 394 -19.61 59.77 -27.53
C LEU A 394 -19.38 61.06 -26.73
N LEU A 395 -18.57 61.01 -25.67
CA LEU A 395 -18.22 62.18 -24.85
C LEU A 395 -17.34 63.17 -25.62
N ASP A 396 -16.30 62.69 -26.31
CA ASP A 396 -15.38 63.50 -27.12
C ASP A 396 -16.14 64.21 -28.24
N GLN A 397 -17.03 63.51 -28.94
CA GLN A 397 -17.89 64.11 -29.97
C GLN A 397 -18.72 65.26 -29.40
N LYS A 398 -19.38 65.07 -28.25
CA LYS A 398 -20.20 66.13 -27.64
C LYS A 398 -19.35 67.30 -27.12
N MET A 399 -18.14 67.06 -26.63
CA MET A 399 -17.23 68.15 -26.22
C MET A 399 -16.71 68.94 -27.43
N GLN A 400 -16.34 68.28 -28.52
CA GLN A 400 -15.86 68.92 -29.75
C GLN A 400 -16.95 69.78 -30.42
N GLU A 401 -18.19 69.30 -30.48
CA GLU A 401 -19.34 70.06 -31.01
C GLU A 401 -19.58 71.39 -30.26
N ASN A 402 -19.12 71.49 -29.02
CA ASN A 402 -19.32 72.63 -28.12
C ASN A 402 -18.02 73.38 -27.77
N GLU A 403 -16.92 73.08 -28.46
CA GLU A 403 -15.63 73.71 -28.23
C GLU A 403 -15.69 75.22 -28.52
N GLY A 404 -15.28 76.05 -27.55
CA GLY A 404 -15.29 77.51 -27.65
C GLY A 404 -16.67 78.18 -27.47
N LYS A 405 -17.73 77.43 -27.12
CA LYS A 405 -19.05 77.97 -26.76
C LYS A 405 -19.20 78.07 -25.24
N GLU A 406 -19.96 79.05 -24.76
CA GLU A 406 -20.38 79.06 -23.34
C GLU A 406 -21.54 78.06 -23.12
N PRO A 407 -21.55 77.31 -21.99
CA PRO A 407 -22.62 76.37 -21.70
C PRO A 407 -23.99 77.08 -21.62
N PRO A 408 -25.02 76.61 -22.35
CA PRO A 408 -26.33 77.24 -22.30
C PRO A 408 -26.90 77.21 -20.86
N PRO A 409 -27.48 78.32 -20.37
CA PRO A 409 -28.11 78.36 -19.05
C PRO A 409 -29.44 77.59 -19.05
N VAL A 410 -29.69 76.80 -18.00
CA VAL A 410 -30.91 75.97 -17.86
C VAL A 410 -32.19 76.80 -17.60
N VAL A 411 -32.08 78.03 -17.09
CA VAL A 411 -33.23 78.92 -16.80
C VAL A 411 -32.87 80.38 -17.12
N ASN A 412 -33.71 81.08 -17.89
CA ASN A 412 -33.65 82.53 -18.08
C ASN A 412 -34.46 83.20 -16.96
N TYR A 413 -33.79 83.81 -15.97
CA TYR A 413 -34.45 84.63 -14.94
C TYR A 413 -34.62 86.10 -15.39
N GLU A 414 -35.10 86.34 -16.60
CA GLU A 414 -35.37 87.72 -17.09
C GLU A 414 -36.85 88.13 -16.99
N GLU A 415 -37.61 87.56 -16.06
CA GLU A 415 -38.93 88.10 -15.66
C GLU A 415 -39.12 87.95 -14.15
N ASP A 416 -38.44 88.78 -13.34
CA ASP A 416 -38.96 89.25 -12.02
C ASP A 416 -38.01 90.24 -11.30
N ALA A 417 -37.39 91.16 -12.04
CA ALA A 417 -36.68 92.29 -11.45
C ALA A 417 -37.60 93.52 -11.34
N ARG A 418 -38.50 93.54 -10.35
CA ARG A 418 -38.97 94.80 -9.77
C ARG A 418 -38.83 94.74 -8.24
N ILE A 419 -38.16 95.78 -7.73
CA ILE A 419 -38.02 96.24 -6.33
C ILE A 419 -36.62 95.98 -5.71
N TYR A 420 -35.75 96.98 -5.85
CA TYR A 420 -34.71 97.38 -4.89
C TYR A 420 -35.34 98.28 -3.79
N PRO A 421 -34.70 98.69 -2.65
CA PRO A 421 -33.30 98.52 -2.22
C PRO A 421 -33.06 98.20 -0.71
N ASN A 422 -31.83 97.76 -0.35
CA ASN A 422 -31.03 97.99 0.90
C ASN A 422 -30.23 96.74 1.30
N VAL A 423 -28.91 96.69 1.07
CA VAL A 423 -27.82 97.23 1.92
C VAL A 423 -27.52 96.35 3.15
N TYR A 424 -26.35 95.69 3.06
CA TYR A 424 -25.41 95.27 4.12
C TYR A 424 -25.89 94.33 5.25
N ILE A 425 -25.22 93.17 5.39
CA ILE A 425 -24.23 92.92 6.47
C ILE A 425 -23.55 91.56 6.22
N PHE A 426 -22.22 91.63 6.21
CA PHE A 426 -21.30 90.52 6.17
C PHE A 426 -21.25 89.81 7.53
N LEU A 427 -21.40 88.48 7.48
CA LEU A 427 -20.88 87.45 8.39
C LEU A 427 -21.11 87.48 9.92
N SER A 428 -21.54 86.30 10.37
CA SER A 428 -21.15 85.57 11.59
C SER A 428 -21.96 85.80 12.87
N PHE A 429 -22.92 84.89 13.09
CA PHE A 429 -23.09 84.23 14.39
C PHE A 429 -23.31 82.72 14.17
N PHE A 430 -22.60 81.97 15.00
CA PHE A 430 -22.29 80.54 14.97
C PHE A 430 -23.46 79.62 15.39
N GLN A 431 -23.36 78.34 14.96
CA GLN A 431 -23.84 77.09 15.61
C GLN A 431 -25.36 76.97 15.86
N ASP A 432 -26.06 75.89 15.49
CA ASP A 432 -25.83 74.49 15.87
C ASP A 432 -26.82 73.55 15.12
N LYS A 433 -26.49 72.25 15.02
CA LYS A 433 -27.29 71.09 14.55
C LYS A 433 -27.53 71.03 13.03
N GLY A 434 -27.33 69.92 12.34
CA GLY A 434 -27.14 68.53 12.74
C GLY A 434 -27.49 67.68 11.50
N LYS A 435 -26.62 66.72 11.23
CA LYS A 435 -26.68 65.70 10.18
C LYS A 435 -28.06 65.03 10.05
N ASP A 436 -28.56 64.89 8.82
CA ASP A 436 -28.87 63.60 8.18
C ASP A 436 -29.76 63.81 6.95
N LYS A 437 -29.19 63.56 5.75
CA LYS A 437 -29.83 63.06 4.52
C LYS A 437 -28.85 63.21 3.34
N ILE A 438 -27.87 62.33 3.27
CA ILE A 438 -27.19 62.00 2.02
C ILE A 438 -27.45 60.51 1.81
N SER A 439 -28.40 60.23 0.92
CA SER A 439 -28.77 58.88 0.50
C SER A 439 -29.05 58.93 -0.99
N LYS A 440 -28.46 57.94 -1.70
CA LYS A 440 -28.77 57.47 -3.05
C LYS A 440 -27.91 57.97 -4.23
N PHE A 441 -26.59 58.09 -4.10
CA PHE A 441 -25.72 58.08 -5.31
C PHE A 441 -24.36 57.37 -5.19
N ASP A 442 -24.15 56.53 -4.16
CA ASP A 442 -22.88 55.77 -3.99
C ASP A 442 -22.98 54.25 -4.23
N THR A 443 -24.09 53.74 -4.77
CA THR A 443 -24.32 52.28 -4.90
C THR A 443 -23.89 51.66 -6.23
N LEU A 444 -22.98 52.26 -7.00
CA LEU A 444 -22.53 51.68 -8.28
C LEU A 444 -21.02 51.73 -8.53
N ARG A 445 -20.21 51.56 -7.47
CA ARG A 445 -18.75 51.48 -7.58
C ARG A 445 -18.11 50.16 -7.15
N HIS A 446 -18.90 49.13 -6.88
CA HIS A 446 -18.38 47.78 -6.60
C HIS A 446 -18.83 46.78 -7.66
N SER A 447 -17.98 46.58 -8.68
CA SER A 447 -18.00 45.33 -9.46
C SER A 447 -16.68 44.92 -10.12
N ILE A 448 -15.54 45.55 -9.82
CA ILE A 448 -14.23 45.11 -10.39
C ILE A 448 -13.11 44.97 -9.34
N ALA A 449 -13.34 45.29 -8.06
CA ALA A 449 -12.33 45.15 -7.00
C ALA A 449 -12.28 43.75 -6.34
N GLY A 450 -12.78 42.70 -7.01
CA GLY A 450 -12.98 41.37 -6.43
C GLY A 450 -11.87 40.34 -6.63
N ILE A 451 -10.86 40.59 -7.48
CA ILE A 451 -9.94 39.51 -7.93
C ILE A 451 -8.49 39.66 -7.40
N ILE A 452 -8.16 40.69 -6.63
CA ILE A 452 -6.79 40.84 -6.11
C ILE A 452 -6.80 41.00 -4.58
N ARG A 453 -6.68 39.89 -3.87
CA ARG A 453 -6.13 39.86 -2.50
C ARG A 453 -5.00 38.85 -2.42
N SER A 454 -3.79 39.38 -2.36
CA SER A 454 -2.68 38.73 -1.66
C SER A 454 -2.61 39.32 -0.25
N PRO A 455 -2.34 38.55 0.82
CA PRO A 455 -2.15 39.13 2.15
C PRO A 455 -0.67 39.12 2.55
N LYS A 456 -0.16 40.31 2.90
CA LYS A 456 0.97 40.49 3.82
C LYS A 456 0.69 41.65 4.78
N SER A 457 0.61 41.30 6.08
CA SER A 457 1.29 41.91 7.26
C SER A 457 1.03 43.39 7.58
N VAL A 458 0.86 43.87 8.81
CA VAL A 458 1.16 43.39 10.17
C VAL A 458 0.55 44.39 11.18
N LEU A 459 0.19 43.89 12.38
CA LEU A 459 -0.05 44.52 13.70
C LEU A 459 -0.62 45.96 13.86
N GLY A 460 -1.59 46.05 14.78
CA GLY A 460 -1.80 47.24 15.62
C GLY A 460 -3.14 47.23 16.36
N SER A 461 -3.10 46.93 17.66
CA SER A 461 -4.15 47.06 18.69
C SER A 461 -5.17 48.19 18.45
N SER A 462 -6.46 48.09 18.74
CA SER A 462 -7.14 47.55 19.92
C SER A 462 -8.65 47.70 19.69
N SER A 463 -9.49 46.73 20.07
CA SER A 463 -10.81 46.94 20.71
C SER A 463 -11.75 45.73 20.59
N PHE A 464 -12.24 45.27 21.74
CA PHE A 464 -13.45 44.46 22.01
C PHE A 464 -13.62 43.10 21.29
N PHE A 465 -13.40 42.01 22.04
CA PHE A 465 -13.84 40.67 21.65
C PHE A 465 -15.32 40.49 21.97
N ASP A 466 -16.16 40.40 20.94
CA ASP A 466 -17.43 39.67 21.03
C ASP A 466 -17.11 38.17 21.04
N VAL A 467 -17.45 37.50 22.15
CA VAL A 467 -17.28 36.05 22.29
C VAL A 467 -18.45 35.37 21.58
N ILE A 468 -18.25 34.91 20.35
CA ILE A 468 -19.18 34.00 19.68
C ILE A 468 -19.42 32.79 20.60
N PRO A 469 -20.68 32.45 20.96
CA PRO A 469 -21.00 31.28 21.76
C PRO A 469 -20.36 30.00 21.18
N THR A 470 -19.88 29.10 22.04
CA THR A 470 -19.17 27.89 21.60
C THR A 470 -19.97 27.02 20.62
N SER A 471 -21.30 27.00 20.71
CA SER A 471 -22.17 26.25 19.81
C SER A 471 -22.40 26.85 18.42
N GLU A 472 -22.08 28.13 18.22
CA GLU A 472 -22.19 28.79 16.92
C GLU A 472 -20.93 28.60 16.06
N LYS A 473 -19.83 28.12 16.66
CA LYS A 473 -18.62 27.79 15.92
C LYS A 473 -18.84 26.55 15.04
N PRO A 474 -18.34 26.55 13.79
CA PRO A 474 -18.34 25.36 12.93
C PRO A 474 -17.73 24.14 13.61
N LEU A 475 -18.16 22.94 13.23
CA LEU A 475 -17.69 21.68 13.84
C LEU A 475 -16.15 21.55 13.82
N GLY A 476 -15.50 21.94 12.72
CA GLY A 476 -14.05 21.90 12.58
C GLY A 476 -13.29 22.71 13.65
N ASP A 477 -13.89 23.81 14.10
CA ASP A 477 -13.30 24.74 15.06
C ASP A 477 -13.56 24.34 16.52
N GLN A 478 -14.37 23.28 16.75
CA GLN A 478 -14.63 22.77 18.08
C GLN A 478 -13.38 22.11 18.67
N GLU A 479 -13.08 22.45 19.92
CA GLU A 479 -11.88 21.95 20.60
C GLU A 479 -11.93 20.45 20.88
N TRP A 480 -13.13 19.89 21.04
CA TRP A 480 -13.41 18.46 21.27
C TRP A 480 -13.66 17.67 19.98
N TYR A 481 -13.59 18.31 18.80
CA TYR A 481 -13.71 17.64 17.51
C TYR A 481 -12.31 17.27 16.98
N HIS A 482 -12.01 15.98 16.87
CA HIS A 482 -10.68 15.47 16.49
C HIS A 482 -10.59 15.03 15.02
N GLY A 483 -11.61 15.30 14.22
CA GLY A 483 -11.59 14.98 12.79
C GLY A 483 -11.55 13.47 12.51
N ALA A 484 -10.74 13.08 11.54
CA ALA A 484 -10.60 11.73 11.03
C ALA A 484 -9.62 10.86 11.86
N ILE A 485 -9.54 11.03 13.19
CA ILE A 485 -8.69 10.15 14.03
C ILE A 485 -9.25 8.71 14.12
N PRO A 486 -8.38 7.68 14.04
CA PRO A 486 -8.74 6.28 14.28
C PRO A 486 -9.49 6.03 15.59
N ARG A 487 -10.37 5.00 15.60
CA ARG A 487 -11.07 4.56 16.82
C ARG A 487 -10.12 4.26 17.99
N ILE A 488 -8.99 3.61 17.72
CA ILE A 488 -8.01 3.25 18.74
C ILE A 488 -7.31 4.51 19.30
N GLU A 489 -6.95 5.47 18.46
CA GLU A 489 -6.41 6.77 18.92
C GLU A 489 -7.42 7.53 19.79
N ALA A 490 -8.70 7.51 19.42
CA ALA A 490 -9.74 8.08 20.27
C ALA A 490 -9.83 7.36 21.63
N GLN A 491 -9.63 6.05 21.71
CA GLN A 491 -9.65 5.31 22.98
C GLN A 491 -8.48 5.67 23.90
N GLU A 492 -7.31 5.92 23.35
CA GLU A 492 -6.10 6.36 24.09
C GLU A 492 -6.25 7.77 24.68
N LEU A 493 -6.98 8.65 23.97
CA LEU A 493 -7.27 10.01 24.44
C LEU A 493 -8.28 10.05 25.59
N LEU A 494 -9.11 9.01 25.73
CA LEU A 494 -10.13 8.91 26.77
C LEU A 494 -9.57 8.23 28.03
N LYS A 495 -9.19 9.03 29.03
CA LYS A 495 -8.41 8.58 30.19
C LYS A 495 -9.22 8.42 31.46
N GLN A 496 -10.23 9.27 31.68
CA GLN A 496 -11.02 9.29 32.91
C GLN A 496 -12.53 9.31 32.64
N GLN A 497 -13.31 8.89 33.65
CA GLN A 497 -14.76 8.76 33.54
C GLN A 497 -15.42 10.05 33.04
N GLY A 498 -16.25 9.92 32.02
CA GLY A 498 -16.99 11.00 31.37
C GLY A 498 -16.17 11.85 30.39
N ASP A 499 -14.91 11.49 30.12
CA ASP A 499 -14.17 12.02 28.98
C ASP A 499 -14.92 11.75 27.69
N PHE A 500 -14.98 12.74 26.80
CA PHE A 500 -15.58 12.59 25.49
C PHE A 500 -14.88 13.39 24.40
N LEU A 501 -15.03 12.92 23.16
CA LEU A 501 -14.65 13.63 21.96
C LEU A 501 -15.55 13.23 20.78
N VAL A 502 -15.62 14.07 19.76
CA VAL A 502 -16.30 13.76 18.49
C VAL A 502 -15.27 13.60 17.38
N ARG A 503 -15.53 12.65 16.48
CA ARG A 503 -14.67 12.34 15.33
C ARG A 503 -15.52 11.91 14.15
N GLU A 504 -14.95 11.96 12.95
CA GLU A 504 -15.53 11.39 11.75
C GLU A 504 -15.38 9.86 11.74
N SER A 505 -16.40 9.16 11.23
CA SER A 505 -16.43 7.71 11.07
C SER A 505 -15.61 7.29 9.85
N HIS A 506 -14.83 6.23 9.97
CA HIS A 506 -13.96 5.75 8.88
C HIS A 506 -14.67 4.79 7.90
N GLY A 507 -15.95 4.48 8.14
CA GLY A 507 -16.73 3.55 7.31
C GLY A 507 -17.66 4.21 6.30
N LYS A 508 -18.01 5.49 6.51
CA LYS A 508 -18.89 6.29 5.64
C LYS A 508 -18.53 7.78 5.78
N PRO A 509 -18.05 8.44 4.71
CA PRO A 509 -17.83 9.89 4.71
C PRO A 509 -19.09 10.64 5.16
N GLY A 510 -18.93 11.63 6.05
CA GLY A 510 -20.06 12.41 6.58
C GLY A 510 -20.81 11.78 7.77
N GLU A 511 -20.47 10.56 8.20
CA GLU A 511 -20.98 9.99 9.46
C GLU A 511 -20.07 10.40 10.63
N TYR A 512 -20.66 10.88 11.73
CA TYR A 512 -19.90 11.34 12.91
C TYR A 512 -20.13 10.43 14.12
N VAL A 513 -19.13 10.33 14.98
CA VAL A 513 -19.14 9.45 16.16
C VAL A 513 -18.72 10.22 17.40
N LEU A 514 -19.55 10.16 18.43
CA LEU A 514 -19.22 10.56 19.79
C LEU A 514 -18.55 9.38 20.52
N SER A 515 -17.33 9.57 20.99
CA SER A 515 -16.60 8.57 21.78
C SER A 515 -16.53 9.03 23.24
N VAL A 516 -16.91 8.16 24.19
CA VAL A 516 -17.02 8.50 25.62
C VAL A 516 -16.43 7.38 26.48
N PHE A 517 -15.73 7.72 27.56
CA PHE A 517 -15.33 6.73 28.58
C PHE A 517 -16.35 6.69 29.72
N SER A 518 -17.03 5.56 29.88
CA SER A 518 -18.02 5.35 30.92
C SER A 518 -18.01 3.92 31.47
N ASP A 519 -18.08 3.79 32.80
CA ASP A 519 -18.16 2.51 33.53
C ASP A 519 -16.99 1.58 33.21
N GLY A 520 -15.78 2.14 33.10
CA GLY A 520 -14.59 1.39 32.71
C GLY A 520 -14.56 0.95 31.24
N GLN A 521 -15.53 1.39 30.42
CA GLN A 521 -15.61 1.05 28.99
C GLN A 521 -15.54 2.28 28.09
N ARG A 522 -14.79 2.18 26.98
CA ARG A 522 -14.78 3.21 25.93
C ARG A 522 -15.90 2.92 24.94
N ARG A 523 -17.00 3.67 25.05
CA ARG A 523 -18.21 3.54 24.25
C ARG A 523 -18.19 4.50 23.06
N HIS A 524 -18.85 4.12 21.97
CA HIS A 524 -18.90 4.91 20.74
C HIS A 524 -20.34 4.97 20.24
N PHE A 525 -20.86 6.17 20.03
CA PHE A 525 -22.23 6.45 19.61
C PHE A 525 -22.21 7.12 18.24
N ILE A 526 -22.88 6.53 17.26
CA ILE A 526 -23.06 7.14 15.95
C ILE A 526 -24.04 8.29 16.11
N ILE A 527 -23.68 9.47 15.60
CA ILE A 527 -24.55 10.64 15.54
C ILE A 527 -25.39 10.48 14.27
N GLN A 528 -26.70 10.32 14.44
CA GLN A 528 -27.62 10.13 13.34
C GLN A 528 -27.99 11.46 12.72
N PHE A 529 -28.06 11.52 11.40
CA PHE A 529 -28.58 12.66 10.66
C PHE A 529 -29.88 12.24 9.96
N ALA A 530 -31.01 12.79 10.40
CA ALA A 530 -32.34 12.51 9.89
C ALA A 530 -33.22 13.77 10.00
N ASP A 531 -34.10 14.01 9.03
CA ASP A 531 -34.97 15.20 8.94
C ASP A 531 -34.18 16.53 9.02
N ASN A 532 -33.00 16.58 8.39
CA ASN A 532 -32.06 17.70 8.47
C ASN A 532 -31.60 18.05 9.91
N GLN A 533 -31.63 17.09 10.83
CA GLN A 533 -31.22 17.28 12.22
C GLN A 533 -30.32 16.15 12.74
N TYR A 534 -29.35 16.52 13.57
CA TYR A 534 -28.44 15.61 14.28
C TYR A 534 -29.03 15.16 15.61
N ARG A 535 -28.99 13.85 15.90
CA ARG A 535 -29.53 13.28 17.15
C ARG A 535 -28.85 11.97 17.58
N PHE A 536 -29.02 11.61 18.85
CA PHE A 536 -28.77 10.25 19.37
C PHE A 536 -30.11 9.51 19.53
N GLU A 537 -30.74 9.62 20.69
CA GLU A 537 -32.13 9.22 20.96
C GLU A 537 -32.93 10.46 21.41
N GLY A 538 -33.98 10.85 20.67
CA GLY A 538 -34.87 11.95 21.06
C GLY A 538 -34.76 13.20 20.19
N THR A 539 -34.57 14.36 20.82
CA THR A 539 -34.59 15.69 20.17
C THR A 539 -33.44 15.86 19.18
N GLY A 540 -33.74 16.39 18.00
CA GLY A 540 -32.75 16.71 16.97
C GLY A 540 -32.33 18.19 17.01
N PHE A 541 -31.12 18.45 16.52
CA PHE A 541 -30.51 19.78 16.47
C PHE A 541 -29.97 20.08 15.07
N ALA A 542 -29.91 21.36 14.68
CA ALA A 542 -29.46 21.74 13.35
C ALA A 542 -27.95 21.47 13.14
N THR A 543 -27.14 21.53 14.21
CA THR A 543 -25.70 21.29 14.14
C THR A 543 -25.22 20.34 15.24
N ILE A 544 -24.12 19.62 14.99
CA ILE A 544 -23.47 18.75 15.99
C ILE A 544 -23.02 19.54 17.24
N PRO A 545 -22.42 20.74 17.13
CA PRO A 545 -22.11 21.57 18.29
C PRO A 545 -23.32 21.83 19.20
N GLN A 546 -24.49 22.12 18.64
CA GLN A 546 -25.72 22.32 19.42
C GLN A 546 -26.18 21.03 20.11
N LEU A 547 -26.12 19.88 19.42
CA LEU A 547 -26.43 18.57 20.02
C LEU A 547 -25.51 18.27 21.21
N ILE A 548 -24.19 18.44 21.03
CA ILE A 548 -23.20 18.16 22.09
C ILE A 548 -23.37 19.14 23.25
N GLU A 549 -23.56 20.43 22.98
CA GLU A 549 -23.78 21.44 24.01
C GLU A 549 -25.05 21.14 24.82
N HIS A 550 -26.14 20.73 24.19
CA HIS A 550 -27.37 20.33 24.88
C HIS A 550 -27.12 19.18 25.86
N HIS A 551 -26.54 18.06 25.42
CA HIS A 551 -26.25 16.91 26.28
C HIS A 551 -25.21 17.23 27.36
N TYR A 552 -24.24 18.08 27.06
CA TYR A 552 -23.20 18.50 28.00
C TYR A 552 -23.72 19.43 29.09
N THR A 553 -24.60 20.38 28.77
CA THR A 553 -25.13 21.36 29.73
C THR A 553 -26.28 20.80 30.56
N THR A 554 -27.23 20.12 29.92
CA THR A 554 -28.41 19.55 30.60
C THR A 554 -28.11 18.25 31.35
N LYS A 555 -26.95 17.64 31.09
CA LYS A 555 -26.57 16.30 31.58
C LYS A 555 -27.55 15.20 31.18
N GLN A 556 -28.29 15.41 30.08
CA GLN A 556 -29.15 14.39 29.50
C GLN A 556 -28.32 13.19 29.03
N VAL A 557 -28.77 11.99 29.39
CA VAL A 557 -28.12 10.75 28.94
C VAL A 557 -28.15 10.60 27.42
N ILE A 558 -27.07 10.09 26.83
CA ILE A 558 -26.94 9.89 25.38
C ILE A 558 -27.97 8.89 24.86
N THR A 559 -28.14 7.76 25.56
CA THR A 559 -29.23 6.80 25.32
C THR A 559 -29.75 6.28 26.65
N LYS A 560 -31.05 5.98 26.73
CA LYS A 560 -31.68 5.48 27.97
C LYS A 560 -31.03 4.18 28.45
N LYS A 561 -30.67 3.30 27.50
CA LYS A 561 -30.03 2.01 27.77
C LYS A 561 -28.60 2.15 28.28
N SER A 562 -27.85 3.15 27.81
CA SER A 562 -26.44 3.29 28.15
C SER A 562 -26.21 4.06 29.45
N GLY A 563 -27.11 4.98 29.80
CA GLY A 563 -26.95 5.86 30.97
C GLY A 563 -25.78 6.84 30.89
N VAL A 564 -25.14 6.98 29.72
CA VAL A 564 -23.91 7.77 29.57
C VAL A 564 -24.20 9.26 29.59
N VAL A 565 -23.42 10.02 30.37
CA VAL A 565 -23.49 11.48 30.50
C VAL A 565 -22.14 12.10 30.10
N LEU A 566 -22.16 13.26 29.44
CA LEU A 566 -20.95 13.99 29.06
C LEU A 566 -20.42 14.84 30.22
N LEU A 567 -19.17 14.61 30.62
CA LEU A 567 -18.56 15.31 31.76
C LEU A 567 -17.36 16.16 31.37
N ASN A 568 -16.40 15.62 30.60
CA ASN A 568 -15.14 16.31 30.32
C ASN A 568 -14.84 16.29 28.80
N PRO A 569 -14.85 17.45 28.10
CA PRO A 569 -14.44 17.49 26.70
C PRO A 569 -12.92 17.27 26.60
N VAL A 570 -12.50 16.31 25.79
CA VAL A 570 -11.08 16.08 25.49
C VAL A 570 -10.63 17.05 24.41
N VAL A 571 -9.81 18.03 24.78
CA VAL A 571 -9.34 19.10 23.90
C VAL A 571 -8.18 18.65 23.00
N LYS A 572 -8.19 19.06 21.73
CA LYS A 572 -7.08 18.90 20.78
C LYS A 572 -5.80 19.58 21.30
N ASP A 573 -4.67 18.88 21.20
CA ASP A 573 -3.36 19.48 21.46
C ASP A 573 -2.96 20.43 20.33
N LYS A 574 -3.32 21.72 20.49
CA LYS A 574 -3.10 22.79 19.49
C LYS A 574 -1.63 22.93 19.06
N LYS A 575 -0.67 22.44 19.86
CA LYS A 575 0.76 22.51 19.52
C LYS A 575 1.10 21.71 18.26
N TRP A 576 0.44 20.56 18.06
CA TRP A 576 0.82 19.60 17.02
C TRP A 576 -0.23 19.43 15.92
N ILE A 577 -1.42 19.98 16.10
CA ILE A 577 -2.50 19.88 15.13
C ILE A 577 -2.35 20.98 14.09
N LEU A 578 -2.25 20.58 12.83
CA LEU A 578 -2.25 21.48 11.67
C LEU A 578 -3.54 21.27 10.87
N ASN A 579 -4.02 22.32 10.21
CA ASN A 579 -5.10 22.16 9.24
C ASN A 579 -4.50 21.84 7.88
N HIS A 580 -5.26 21.10 7.05
CA HIS A 580 -4.81 20.76 5.69
C HIS A 580 -4.59 22.00 4.84
N GLU A 581 -5.37 23.06 5.08
CA GLU A 581 -5.27 24.35 4.39
C GLU A 581 -3.96 25.07 4.72
N ASP A 582 -3.29 24.70 5.82
CA ASP A 582 -2.01 25.28 6.22
C ASP A 582 -0.81 24.65 5.50
N VAL A 583 -1.04 23.56 4.74
CA VAL A 583 0.00 22.75 4.08
C VAL A 583 -0.25 22.69 2.58
N ILE A 584 0.66 23.26 1.79
CA ILE A 584 0.62 23.18 0.33
C ILE A 584 1.54 22.04 -0.12
N LEU A 585 0.98 20.99 -0.72
CA LEU A 585 1.75 19.89 -1.30
C LEU A 585 2.39 20.30 -2.63
N ALA A 586 3.58 19.77 -2.89
CA ALA A 586 4.36 19.99 -4.11
C ALA A 586 4.82 18.63 -4.68
N GLU A 587 6.11 18.53 -5.07
CA GLU A 587 6.67 17.35 -5.72
C GLU A 587 6.71 16.11 -4.81
N LEU A 588 6.56 14.92 -5.43
CA LEU A 588 6.72 13.64 -4.75
C LEU A 588 8.21 13.39 -4.45
N LEU A 589 8.54 13.18 -3.17
CA LEU A 589 9.89 12.84 -2.71
C LEU A 589 10.13 11.33 -2.68
N GLY A 590 9.10 10.54 -2.37
CA GLY A 590 9.23 9.08 -2.26
C GLY A 590 7.92 8.37 -1.93
N LYS A 591 7.99 7.05 -1.78
CA LYS A 591 6.85 6.20 -1.38
C LYS A 591 7.28 5.32 -0.22
N GLY A 592 6.53 5.39 0.88
CA GLY A 592 6.72 4.55 2.08
C GLY A 592 5.62 3.49 2.21
N ASN A 593 5.65 2.75 3.33
CA ASN A 593 4.71 1.65 3.60
C ASN A 593 3.24 2.10 3.73
N PHE A 594 2.99 3.36 4.06
CA PHE A 594 1.65 3.91 4.33
C PHE A 594 1.12 4.80 3.20
N GLY A 595 1.98 5.22 2.27
CA GLY A 595 1.61 6.19 1.26
C GLY A 595 2.80 6.96 0.70
N GLU A 596 2.49 8.01 -0.03
CA GLU A 596 3.42 8.91 -0.65
C GLU A 596 4.05 9.89 0.36
N VAL A 597 5.28 10.31 0.09
CA VAL A 597 5.96 11.40 0.81
C VAL A 597 6.15 12.54 -0.17
N PHE A 598 5.55 13.69 0.14
CA PHE A 598 5.66 14.89 -0.69
C PHE A 598 6.56 15.92 -0.03
N LYS A 599 7.17 16.76 -0.85
CA LYS A 599 7.63 18.06 -0.43
C LYS A 599 6.40 18.94 -0.26
N GLY A 600 6.41 19.79 0.75
CA GLY A 600 5.35 20.76 0.97
C GLY A 600 5.91 22.08 1.49
N THR A 601 5.03 23.06 1.58
CA THR A 601 5.32 24.38 2.16
C THR A 601 4.18 24.78 3.08
N LEU A 602 4.49 25.21 4.30
CA LEU A 602 3.50 25.79 5.20
C LEU A 602 3.11 27.21 4.76
N LYS A 603 1.98 27.74 5.27
CA LYS A 603 1.57 29.13 5.01
C LYS A 603 2.63 30.18 5.31
N ASP A 604 3.48 29.96 6.32
CA ASP A 604 4.60 30.85 6.69
C ASP A 604 5.84 30.68 5.79
N LYS A 605 5.73 29.89 4.72
CA LYS A 605 6.77 29.51 3.76
C LYS A 605 7.83 28.54 4.29
N THR A 606 7.64 27.93 5.45
CA THR A 606 8.54 26.88 5.93
C THR A 606 8.45 25.64 5.03
N PRO A 607 9.58 25.15 4.46
CA PRO A 607 9.59 23.94 3.67
C PRO A 607 9.46 22.69 4.57
N VAL A 608 8.63 21.74 4.15
CA VAL A 608 8.28 20.56 4.95
C VAL A 608 8.28 19.28 4.11
N ALA A 609 8.44 18.14 4.78
CA ALA A 609 8.15 16.82 4.23
C ALA A 609 6.80 16.35 4.76
N VAL A 610 5.92 15.92 3.87
CA VAL A 610 4.54 15.53 4.19
C VAL A 610 4.34 14.05 3.85
N LYS A 611 4.27 13.21 4.87
CA LYS A 611 3.93 11.79 4.73
C LYS A 611 2.41 11.67 4.70
N THR A 612 1.86 11.02 3.70
CA THR A 612 0.42 10.78 3.57
C THR A 612 0.07 9.35 3.98
N CYS A 613 -1.12 9.17 4.53
CA CYS A 613 -1.70 7.85 4.75
C CYS A 613 -2.89 7.65 3.81
N LYS A 614 -2.85 6.62 2.97
CA LYS A 614 -3.97 6.33 2.05
C LYS A 614 -5.23 5.92 2.80
N GLU A 615 -6.37 6.31 2.26
CA GLU A 615 -7.67 6.11 2.88
C GLU A 615 -8.14 4.64 2.85
N ASP A 616 -7.70 3.87 1.86
CA ASP A 616 -8.04 2.45 1.67
C ASP A 616 -7.22 1.49 2.55
N LEU A 617 -6.25 2.00 3.32
CA LEU A 617 -5.42 1.13 4.17
C LEU A 617 -6.19 0.52 5.35
N PRO A 618 -5.87 -0.74 5.72
CA PRO A 618 -6.36 -1.36 6.94
C PRO A 618 -6.12 -0.50 8.18
N GLN A 619 -7.08 -0.50 9.11
CA GLN A 619 -7.04 0.33 10.32
C GLN A 619 -5.76 0.13 11.15
N GLU A 620 -5.26 -1.10 11.20
CA GLU A 620 -4.00 -1.45 11.89
C GLU A 620 -2.79 -0.71 11.33
N LEU A 621 -2.75 -0.47 10.01
CA LEU A 621 -1.68 0.30 9.37
C LEU A 621 -1.84 1.80 9.61
N LYS A 622 -3.07 2.31 9.60
CA LYS A 622 -3.36 3.72 9.96
C LYS A 622 -2.97 4.06 11.40
N ILE A 623 -3.16 3.13 12.33
CA ILE A 623 -2.70 3.28 13.72
C ILE A 623 -1.18 3.31 13.78
N LYS A 624 -0.50 2.41 13.05
CA LYS A 624 0.97 2.44 12.96
C LYS A 624 1.47 3.74 12.35
N PHE A 625 0.77 4.30 11.37
CA PHE A 625 1.09 5.61 10.80
C PHE A 625 1.07 6.71 11.86
N LEU A 626 -0.01 6.86 12.64
CA LEU A 626 -0.05 7.88 13.70
C LEU A 626 0.89 7.60 14.88
N SER A 627 1.29 6.34 15.08
CA SER A 627 2.28 5.99 16.10
C SER A 627 3.65 6.66 15.87
N GLU A 628 4.02 6.92 14.62
CA GLU A 628 5.24 7.67 14.27
C GLU A 628 5.18 9.10 14.79
N ALA A 629 4.07 9.80 14.56
CA ALA A 629 3.88 11.14 15.10
C ALA A 629 3.89 11.15 16.63
N ARG A 630 3.25 10.15 17.28
CA ARG A 630 3.21 10.03 18.75
C ARG A 630 4.62 9.90 19.36
N ILE A 631 5.49 9.15 18.70
CA ILE A 631 6.89 8.98 19.11
C ILE A 631 7.65 10.30 18.91
N LEU A 632 7.58 10.89 17.71
CA LEU A 632 8.33 12.11 17.38
C LEU A 632 7.90 13.35 18.18
N LYS A 633 6.64 13.44 18.65
CA LYS A 633 6.17 14.52 19.55
C LYS A 633 7.02 14.67 20.81
N GLN A 634 7.66 13.59 21.26
CA GLN A 634 8.43 13.54 22.49
C GLN A 634 9.92 13.85 22.29
N TYR A 635 10.37 13.98 21.04
CA TYR A 635 11.78 14.01 20.68
C TYR A 635 12.22 15.37 20.14
N ASP A 636 13.36 15.84 20.63
CA ASP A 636 14.03 17.03 20.15
C ASP A 636 15.54 16.80 20.24
N HIS A 637 16.14 16.45 19.11
CA HIS A 637 17.56 16.12 19.03
C HIS A 637 18.09 16.42 17.62
N PRO A 638 19.30 16.99 17.45
CA PRO A 638 19.82 17.41 16.14
C PRO A 638 19.95 16.28 15.12
N ASN A 639 20.11 15.03 15.57
CA ASN A 639 20.24 13.85 14.70
C ASN A 639 18.95 13.02 14.59
N ILE A 640 17.79 13.58 14.97
CA ILE A 640 16.47 12.96 14.79
C ILE A 640 15.62 13.93 13.94
N VAL A 641 14.86 13.42 12.98
CA VAL A 641 13.95 14.24 12.20
C VAL A 641 12.89 14.89 13.09
N LYS A 642 12.67 16.18 12.93
CA LYS A 642 11.73 16.96 13.75
C LYS A 642 10.31 16.86 13.18
N LEU A 643 9.37 16.48 14.04
CA LEU A 643 7.95 16.64 13.76
C LEU A 643 7.57 18.12 13.84
N ILE A 644 6.80 18.59 12.87
CA ILE A 644 6.20 19.92 12.86
C ILE A 644 4.74 19.84 13.28
N GLY A 645 3.99 18.89 12.74
CA GLY A 645 2.59 18.70 13.10
C GLY A 645 1.91 17.54 12.37
N VAL A 646 0.63 17.38 12.62
CA VAL A 646 -0.22 16.31 12.08
C VAL A 646 -1.53 16.93 11.62
N CYS A 647 -1.93 16.63 10.39
CA CYS A 647 -3.24 17.04 9.87
C CYS A 647 -4.20 15.86 9.97
N THR A 648 -5.01 15.83 11.02
CA THR A 648 -6.01 14.77 11.26
C THR A 648 -7.45 15.24 11.04
N GLN A 649 -7.67 16.50 10.66
CA GLN A 649 -9.03 17.06 10.60
C GLN A 649 -9.90 16.42 9.52
N ARG A 650 -9.28 15.98 8.42
CA ARG A 650 -9.91 15.25 7.32
C ARG A 650 -8.94 14.24 6.71
N GLN A 651 -9.46 13.36 5.86
CA GLN A 651 -8.63 12.50 5.01
C GLN A 651 -8.10 13.27 3.78
N PRO A 652 -6.95 12.88 3.22
CA PRO A 652 -5.98 11.93 3.79
C PRO A 652 -5.22 12.53 4.99
N ILE A 653 -4.90 11.71 6.00
CA ILE A 653 -4.13 12.17 7.17
C ILE A 653 -2.68 12.49 6.77
N TYR A 654 -2.14 13.60 7.28
CA TYR A 654 -0.74 14.01 7.07
C TYR A 654 0.09 13.97 8.34
N ILE A 655 1.33 13.50 8.24
CA ILE A 655 2.41 13.77 9.20
C ILE A 655 3.38 14.73 8.54
N VAL A 656 3.51 15.92 9.12
CA VAL A 656 4.34 17.02 8.61
C VAL A 656 5.62 17.10 9.43
N MET A 657 6.76 16.92 8.76
CA MET A 657 8.10 16.91 9.35
C MET A 657 8.97 17.98 8.69
N GLU A 658 10.10 18.30 9.32
CA GLU A 658 11.11 19.15 8.67
C GLU A 658 11.56 18.54 7.33
N LEU A 659 11.73 19.39 6.30
CA LEU A 659 12.31 18.96 5.04
C LEU A 659 13.83 18.88 5.20
N VAL A 660 14.40 17.68 5.04
CA VAL A 660 15.84 17.46 5.05
C VAL A 660 16.36 17.43 3.61
N PRO A 661 17.05 18.47 3.12
CA PRO A 661 17.20 18.73 1.68
C PRO A 661 18.12 17.76 0.93
N GLY A 662 19.05 17.09 1.60
CA GLY A 662 19.97 16.14 0.95
C GLY A 662 19.37 14.75 0.68
N GLY A 663 18.11 14.53 1.06
CA GLY A 663 17.40 13.27 0.82
C GLY A 663 17.94 12.11 1.66
N ASP A 664 17.63 10.87 1.24
CA ASP A 664 18.04 9.67 1.97
C ASP A 664 19.55 9.40 1.85
N PHE A 665 20.12 8.89 2.94
CA PHE A 665 21.56 8.71 3.08
C PHE A 665 22.11 7.61 2.16
N LEU A 666 21.33 6.59 1.83
CA LEU A 666 21.74 5.55 0.88
C LEU A 666 21.95 6.14 -0.53
N SER A 667 20.98 6.89 -1.04
CA SER A 667 21.09 7.60 -2.31
C SER A 667 22.22 8.62 -2.28
N PHE A 668 22.38 9.34 -1.17
CA PHE A 668 23.47 10.29 -0.97
C PHE A 668 24.86 9.63 -1.07
N LEU A 669 25.08 8.51 -0.37
CA LEU A 669 26.34 7.75 -0.41
C LEU A 669 26.69 7.32 -1.84
N ARG A 670 25.71 6.79 -2.58
CA ARG A 670 25.91 6.33 -3.97
C ARG A 670 26.19 7.48 -4.92
N LYS A 671 25.47 8.60 -4.79
CA LYS A 671 25.62 9.79 -5.65
C LYS A 671 26.94 10.51 -5.40
N LYS A 672 27.43 10.52 -4.16
CA LYS A 672 28.63 11.26 -3.73
C LYS A 672 29.85 10.38 -3.47
N LYS A 673 29.84 9.11 -3.88
CA LYS A 673 30.89 8.13 -3.59
C LYS A 673 32.32 8.59 -3.88
N GLU A 674 32.53 9.40 -4.94
CA GLU A 674 33.85 9.90 -5.33
C GLU A 674 34.30 11.12 -4.51
N ASP A 675 33.34 11.89 -3.98
CA ASP A 675 33.59 13.11 -3.19
C ASP A 675 33.78 12.80 -1.69
N LEU A 676 33.28 11.66 -1.22
CA LEU A 676 33.20 11.31 0.19
C LEU A 676 34.54 10.82 0.75
N LYS A 677 35.09 11.61 1.67
CA LYS A 677 36.30 11.26 2.42
C LYS A 677 35.96 10.45 3.66
N THR A 678 36.87 9.59 4.10
CA THR A 678 36.72 8.75 5.30
C THR A 678 36.34 9.57 6.55
N LYS A 679 36.93 10.75 6.75
CA LYS A 679 36.59 11.65 7.87
C LYS A 679 35.12 12.07 7.87
N GLN A 680 34.52 12.23 6.69
CA GLN A 680 33.11 12.56 6.55
C GLN A 680 32.22 11.35 6.82
N LEU A 681 32.62 10.15 6.37
CA LEU A 681 31.93 8.89 6.69
C LEU A 681 31.91 8.64 8.21
N VAL A 682 33.03 8.87 8.90
CA VAL A 682 33.11 8.79 10.37
C VAL A 682 32.21 9.84 11.03
N LYS A 683 32.09 11.06 10.45
CA LYS A 683 31.13 12.06 10.95
C LYS A 683 29.68 11.55 10.85
N PHE A 684 29.28 11.00 9.71
CA PHE A 684 27.92 10.45 9.55
C PHE A 684 27.65 9.29 10.53
N ALA A 685 28.62 8.41 10.72
CA ALA A 685 28.53 7.35 11.73
C ALA A 685 28.33 7.91 13.14
N LEU A 686 29.08 8.96 13.50
CA LEU A 686 28.97 9.63 14.81
C LEU A 686 27.61 10.31 15.01
N ASP A 687 27.10 10.99 13.97
CA ASP A 687 25.78 11.62 13.96
C ASP A 687 24.66 10.57 14.19
N ALA A 688 24.73 9.44 13.48
CA ALA A 688 23.79 8.33 13.67
C ALA A 688 23.89 7.71 15.09
N ALA A 689 25.11 7.53 15.62
CA ALA A 689 25.30 7.03 16.99
C ALA A 689 24.72 7.98 18.03
N ALA A 690 24.88 9.29 17.85
CA ALA A 690 24.31 10.29 18.74
C ALA A 690 22.78 10.25 18.75
N GLY A 691 22.16 10.13 17.56
CA GLY A 691 20.72 9.94 17.43
C GLY A 691 20.24 8.67 18.13
N MET A 692 20.89 7.53 17.90
CA MET A 692 20.51 6.26 18.52
C MET A 692 20.74 6.23 20.04
N ALA A 693 21.79 6.87 20.54
CA ALA A 693 22.02 7.02 21.98
C ALA A 693 20.90 7.84 22.65
N TYR A 694 20.41 8.87 21.96
CA TYR A 694 19.25 9.64 22.42
C TYR A 694 17.97 8.80 22.44
N LEU A 695 17.74 7.96 21.42
CA LEU A 695 16.60 7.04 21.39
C LEU A 695 16.67 5.98 22.48
N GLU A 696 17.85 5.39 22.71
CA GLU A 696 18.10 4.45 23.82
C GLU A 696 17.76 5.08 25.17
N LEU A 697 18.17 6.33 25.43
CA LEU A 697 17.83 7.06 26.65
C LEU A 697 16.32 7.30 26.82
N LYS A 698 15.56 7.35 25.73
CA LYS A 698 14.10 7.51 25.72
C LYS A 698 13.35 6.17 25.74
N ASN A 699 14.06 5.06 25.92
CA ASN A 699 13.54 3.70 25.81
C ASN A 699 12.83 3.44 24.48
N CYS A 700 13.33 4.06 23.41
CA CYS A 700 12.79 3.92 22.06
C CYS A 700 13.60 2.91 21.26
N ILE A 701 12.92 1.86 20.80
CA ILE A 701 13.48 0.84 19.91
C ILE A 701 13.05 1.21 18.48
N HIS A 702 14.01 1.50 17.60
CA HIS A 702 13.76 1.99 16.25
C HIS A 702 13.23 0.90 15.31
N ARG A 703 13.86 -0.29 15.31
CA ARG A 703 13.49 -1.52 14.57
C ARG A 703 13.67 -1.52 13.06
N ASP A 704 13.86 -0.36 12.43
CA ASP A 704 14.16 -0.26 10.99
C ASP A 704 15.32 0.71 10.71
N LEU A 705 16.41 0.62 11.48
CA LEU A 705 17.58 1.47 11.27
C LEU A 705 18.37 0.99 10.04
N ALA A 706 18.49 1.84 9.02
CA ALA A 706 19.20 1.56 7.78
C ALA A 706 19.59 2.86 7.08
N ALA A 707 20.52 2.81 6.11
CA ALA A 707 20.93 4.02 5.37
C ALA A 707 19.77 4.68 4.60
N ARG A 708 18.81 3.89 4.10
CA ARG A 708 17.58 4.41 3.44
C ARG A 708 16.66 5.20 4.37
N ASN A 709 16.75 4.98 5.69
CA ASN A 709 15.92 5.61 6.72
C ASN A 709 16.70 6.68 7.51
N CYS A 710 17.90 7.05 7.03
CA CYS A 710 18.62 8.22 7.48
C CYS A 710 18.55 9.30 6.40
N LEU A 711 18.52 10.57 6.79
CA LEU A 711 18.46 11.72 5.89
C LEU A 711 19.71 12.59 6.09
N VAL A 712 20.14 13.27 5.03
CA VAL A 712 21.30 14.17 5.09
C VAL A 712 20.85 15.62 4.96
N GLY A 713 21.04 16.40 6.02
CA GLY A 713 20.70 17.81 6.05
C GLY A 713 21.83 18.71 5.54
N GLU A 714 21.63 20.01 5.73
CA GLU A 714 22.67 21.02 5.50
C GLU A 714 23.93 20.72 6.33
N ASN A 715 25.09 21.14 5.82
CA ASN A 715 26.39 20.90 6.46
C ASN A 715 26.72 19.41 6.71
N ASN A 716 26.12 18.51 5.92
CA ASN A 716 26.28 17.07 6.02
C ASN A 716 25.97 16.55 7.43
N LEU A 717 24.87 17.06 8.03
CA LEU A 717 24.35 16.56 9.29
C LEU A 717 23.42 15.37 9.01
N LEU A 718 23.69 14.20 9.59
CA LEU A 718 22.80 13.04 9.43
C LEU A 718 21.70 13.05 10.48
N LYS A 719 20.47 12.79 10.04
CA LYS A 719 19.27 12.64 10.88
C LYS A 719 18.62 11.29 10.67
N ILE A 720 18.17 10.65 11.74
CA ILE A 720 17.39 9.40 11.69
C ILE A 720 15.93 9.74 11.44
N SER A 721 15.26 8.96 10.59
CA SER A 721 13.88 9.14 10.15
C SER A 721 13.15 7.79 10.08
N ASP A 722 11.86 7.84 9.71
CA ASP A 722 10.93 6.72 9.55
C ASP A 722 10.69 5.88 10.82
N PHE A 723 9.94 6.47 11.76
CA PHE A 723 9.61 5.85 13.05
C PHE A 723 8.34 4.98 12.99
N GLY A 724 7.86 4.62 11.80
CA GLY A 724 6.62 3.85 11.62
C GLY A 724 6.63 2.44 12.24
N MET A 725 7.82 1.89 12.48
CA MET A 725 8.00 0.60 13.16
C MET A 725 8.42 0.72 14.63
N SER A 726 8.77 1.92 15.08
CA SER A 726 9.39 2.13 16.39
C SER A 726 8.43 1.89 17.55
N ARG A 727 8.97 1.52 18.71
CA ARG A 727 8.20 1.24 19.94
C ARG A 727 8.92 1.86 21.14
N GLN A 728 8.13 2.31 22.11
CA GLN A 728 8.63 2.82 23.38
C GLN A 728 8.20 1.82 24.47
N GLU A 729 9.14 1.18 25.13
CA GLU A 729 8.90 0.12 26.11
C GLU A 729 9.69 0.38 27.39
N ASP A 730 9.02 0.50 28.53
CA ASP A 730 9.66 0.87 29.80
C ASP A 730 10.64 -0.18 30.32
N ASP A 731 10.39 -1.45 30.02
CA ASP A 731 11.24 -2.61 30.32
C ASP A 731 12.28 -2.89 29.20
N GLY A 732 12.30 -2.07 28.14
CA GLY A 732 13.31 -2.09 27.08
C GLY A 732 13.23 -3.26 26.10
N ILE A 733 12.20 -4.11 26.19
CA ILE A 733 12.05 -5.29 25.32
C ILE A 733 10.66 -5.32 24.70
N TYR A 734 10.60 -5.30 23.37
CA TYR A 734 9.37 -5.50 22.60
C TYR A 734 9.29 -6.92 22.01
N SER A 735 8.18 -7.62 22.27
CA SER A 735 7.91 -8.94 21.68
C SER A 735 6.86 -8.85 20.56
N SER A 736 7.27 -9.11 19.31
CA SER A 736 6.41 -9.02 18.13
C SER A 736 5.77 -10.38 17.79
N SER A 737 4.45 -10.41 17.58
CA SER A 737 3.69 -11.62 17.19
C SER A 737 3.56 -11.87 15.68
N GLY A 738 4.11 -10.99 14.82
CA GLY A 738 3.96 -11.08 13.36
C GLY A 738 5.23 -10.78 12.55
N LEU A 739 5.37 -11.45 11.40
CA LEU A 739 6.54 -11.43 10.49
C LEU A 739 6.37 -10.59 9.21
N LYS A 740 5.26 -9.85 9.01
CA LYS A 740 5.04 -9.09 7.77
C LYS A 740 5.90 -7.81 7.74
N GLN A 741 6.68 -7.64 6.67
CA GLN A 741 7.55 -6.47 6.36
C GLN A 741 8.71 -6.24 7.34
N ILE A 742 9.54 -7.26 7.60
CA ILE A 742 10.77 -7.12 8.40
C ILE A 742 11.98 -6.87 7.47
N PRO A 743 12.86 -5.89 7.76
CA PRO A 743 14.09 -5.64 7.00
C PRO A 743 15.15 -6.70 7.32
N ILE A 744 14.98 -7.92 6.80
CA ILE A 744 15.72 -9.13 7.22
C ILE A 744 17.23 -8.91 7.33
N LYS A 745 17.86 -8.29 6.32
CA LYS A 745 19.32 -8.07 6.31
C LYS A 745 19.82 -7.07 7.36
N TRP A 746 18.96 -6.22 7.91
CA TRP A 746 19.30 -5.27 8.97
C TRP A 746 18.91 -5.76 10.36
N THR A 747 18.14 -6.83 10.45
CA THR A 747 17.53 -7.28 11.70
C THR A 747 18.42 -8.29 12.42
N ALA A 748 18.56 -8.14 13.73
CA ALA A 748 19.32 -9.04 14.59
C ALA A 748 18.72 -10.47 14.64
N PRO A 749 19.53 -11.52 14.86
CA PRO A 749 19.07 -12.92 14.85
C PRO A 749 17.98 -13.19 15.89
N GLU A 750 18.08 -12.65 17.10
CA GLU A 750 17.08 -12.82 18.16
C GLU A 750 15.72 -12.18 17.82
N ALA A 751 15.75 -11.05 17.10
CA ALA A 751 14.55 -10.39 16.62
C ALA A 751 13.89 -11.15 15.46
N LEU A 752 14.69 -11.79 14.59
CA LEU A 752 14.19 -12.64 13.50
C LEU A 752 13.67 -14.02 13.97
N ASN A 753 14.33 -14.60 14.97
CA ASN A 753 14.03 -15.97 15.44
C ASN A 753 12.90 -15.97 16.48
N TYR A 754 12.89 -14.98 17.38
CA TYR A 754 12.01 -14.97 18.55
C TYR A 754 11.12 -13.72 18.62
N GLY A 755 11.21 -12.81 17.65
CA GLY A 755 10.44 -11.58 17.65
C GLY A 755 10.85 -10.61 18.77
N ARG A 756 12.02 -10.81 19.40
CA ARG A 756 12.52 -10.02 20.53
C ARG A 756 13.33 -8.81 20.02
N TYR A 757 12.73 -7.63 20.06
CA TYR A 757 13.38 -6.37 19.72
C TYR A 757 13.80 -5.62 20.99
N SER A 758 14.96 -4.99 20.96
CA SER A 758 15.52 -4.18 22.05
C SER A 758 16.57 -3.19 21.51
N SER A 759 17.12 -2.32 22.36
CA SER A 759 18.21 -1.42 21.96
C SER A 759 19.43 -2.19 21.41
N GLU A 760 19.74 -3.37 21.94
CA GLU A 760 20.82 -4.23 21.43
C GLU A 760 20.52 -4.78 20.03
N SER A 761 19.25 -4.98 19.69
CA SER A 761 18.85 -5.36 18.33
C SER A 761 19.04 -4.19 17.34
N ASP A 762 18.83 -2.94 17.78
CA ASP A 762 19.15 -1.77 16.97
C ASP A 762 20.67 -1.55 16.84
N VAL A 763 21.48 -1.95 17.84
CA VAL A 763 22.96 -1.94 17.74
C VAL A 763 23.42 -2.84 16.59
N TRP A 764 22.78 -4.00 16.40
CA TRP A 764 23.05 -4.85 15.23
C TRP A 764 22.76 -4.11 13.92
N SER A 765 21.58 -3.49 13.81
CA SER A 765 21.19 -2.69 12.65
C SER A 765 22.16 -1.53 12.40
N TYR A 766 22.67 -0.91 13.47
CA TYR A 766 23.69 0.12 13.40
C TYR A 766 25.02 -0.41 12.85
N GLY A 767 25.43 -1.62 13.21
CA GLY A 767 26.58 -2.29 12.57
C GLY A 767 26.39 -2.45 11.06
N ILE A 768 25.17 -2.79 10.60
CA ILE A 768 24.85 -2.86 9.17
C ILE A 768 24.89 -1.47 8.52
N LEU A 769 24.36 -0.43 9.18
CA LEU A 769 24.44 0.96 8.73
C LEU A 769 25.90 1.45 8.60
N LEU A 770 26.78 1.08 9.53
CA LEU A 770 28.21 1.35 9.42
C LEU A 770 28.77 0.66 8.17
N TRP A 771 28.45 -0.61 7.94
CA TRP A 771 28.90 -1.31 6.74
C TRP A 771 28.39 -0.66 5.44
N GLU A 772 27.12 -0.25 5.39
CA GLU A 772 26.58 0.53 4.27
C GLU A 772 27.35 1.85 4.07
N THR A 773 27.66 2.55 5.16
CA THR A 773 28.39 3.83 5.13
C THR A 773 29.78 3.67 4.50
N PHE A 774 30.56 2.69 4.97
CA PHE A 774 31.95 2.50 4.54
C PHE A 774 32.09 1.68 3.25
N SER A 775 31.03 0.99 2.82
CA SER A 775 30.93 0.41 1.48
C SER A 775 30.34 1.38 0.44
N LEU A 776 29.98 2.60 0.83
CA LEU A 776 29.39 3.62 -0.04
C LEU A 776 28.03 3.18 -0.64
N GLY A 777 27.21 2.53 0.19
CA GLY A 777 25.84 2.17 -0.13
C GLY A 777 25.68 0.86 -0.91
N VAL A 778 26.62 -0.07 -0.80
CA VAL A 778 26.45 -1.42 -1.34
C VAL A 778 25.34 -2.14 -0.57
N CYS A 779 24.56 -2.98 -1.25
CA CYS A 779 23.53 -3.78 -0.61
C CYS A 779 24.18 -4.78 0.39
N PRO A 780 23.75 -4.83 1.66
CA PRO A 780 24.28 -5.79 2.64
C PRO A 780 24.14 -7.24 2.17
N TYR A 781 25.09 -8.09 2.55
CA TYR A 781 25.18 -9.49 2.12
C TYR A 781 25.09 -9.62 0.59
N PRO A 782 26.07 -9.05 -0.15
CA PRO A 782 26.04 -9.04 -1.61
C PRO A 782 25.98 -10.47 -2.17
N GLY A 783 25.11 -10.69 -3.16
CA GLY A 783 24.89 -12.01 -3.77
C GLY A 783 24.03 -12.99 -2.96
N MET A 784 23.57 -12.62 -1.75
CA MET A 784 22.72 -13.47 -0.92
C MET A 784 21.27 -13.00 -0.92
N THR A 785 20.33 -13.94 -1.00
CA THR A 785 18.90 -13.71 -0.70
C THR A 785 18.69 -13.48 0.80
N ASN A 786 17.50 -13.00 1.20
CA ASN A 786 17.17 -12.80 2.61
C ASN A 786 17.28 -14.10 3.43
N GLN A 787 16.84 -15.23 2.85
CA GLN A 787 16.94 -16.54 3.50
C GLN A 787 18.39 -16.98 3.65
N GLN A 788 19.19 -16.86 2.59
CA GLN A 788 20.61 -17.22 2.64
C GLN A 788 21.39 -16.37 3.64
N ALA A 789 21.14 -15.05 3.67
CA ALA A 789 21.78 -14.15 4.63
C ALA A 789 21.47 -14.58 6.08
N ARG A 790 20.19 -14.88 6.38
CA ARG A 790 19.78 -15.41 7.69
C ARG A 790 20.52 -16.70 8.04
N GLU A 791 20.52 -17.69 7.15
CA GLU A 791 21.18 -18.98 7.38
C GLU A 791 22.69 -18.85 7.59
N GLN A 792 23.36 -17.93 6.88
CA GLN A 792 24.79 -17.69 7.03
C GLN A 792 25.10 -16.99 8.36
N VAL A 793 24.29 -16.00 8.76
CA VAL A 793 24.44 -15.32 10.06
C VAL A 793 24.33 -16.31 11.22
N GLU A 794 23.39 -17.27 11.15
CA GLU A 794 23.25 -18.36 12.12
C GLU A 794 24.48 -19.28 12.17
N LYS A 795 25.17 -19.48 11.04
CA LYS A 795 26.43 -20.24 10.96
C LYS A 795 27.65 -19.44 11.43
N GLY A 796 27.45 -18.21 11.91
CA GLY A 796 28.53 -17.33 12.41
C GLY A 796 29.16 -16.44 11.36
N TYR A 797 28.67 -16.41 10.12
CA TYR A 797 29.17 -15.50 9.10
C TYR A 797 28.89 -14.03 9.49
N ARG A 798 29.87 -13.16 9.23
CA ARG A 798 29.75 -11.69 9.30
C ARG A 798 30.36 -11.08 8.05
N MET A 799 29.84 -9.92 7.63
CA MET A 799 30.31 -9.26 6.42
C MET A 799 31.78 -8.83 6.55
N THR A 800 32.52 -8.95 5.46
CA THR A 800 33.94 -8.58 5.38
C THR A 800 34.13 -7.06 5.47
N CYS A 801 35.32 -6.64 5.90
CA CYS A 801 35.69 -5.24 6.02
C CYS A 801 35.62 -4.52 4.65
N PRO A 802 34.89 -3.39 4.52
CA PRO A 802 34.91 -2.59 3.30
C PRO A 802 36.30 -2.02 3.02
N GLN A 803 36.70 -1.95 1.75
CA GLN A 803 38.09 -1.64 1.33
C GLN A 803 38.67 -0.33 1.90
N LYS A 804 37.85 0.71 2.09
CA LYS A 804 38.29 2.03 2.61
C LYS A 804 37.88 2.27 4.08
N CYS A 805 37.47 1.22 4.78
CA CYS A 805 37.06 1.29 6.18
C CYS A 805 38.28 1.30 7.10
N PRO A 806 38.41 2.25 8.04
CA PRO A 806 39.43 2.18 9.08
C PRO A 806 39.25 0.93 9.95
N GLU A 807 40.36 0.30 10.31
CA GLU A 807 40.37 -0.94 11.10
C GLU A 807 39.65 -0.76 12.45
N GLU A 808 39.83 0.39 13.10
CA GLU A 808 39.13 0.71 14.35
C GLU A 808 37.61 0.76 14.18
N VAL A 809 37.12 1.25 13.05
CA VAL A 809 35.67 1.27 12.76
C VAL A 809 35.16 -0.14 12.49
N TYR A 810 35.92 -0.96 11.75
CA TYR A 810 35.51 -2.34 11.48
C TYR A 810 35.43 -3.17 12.77
N LYS A 811 36.33 -2.95 13.74
CA LYS A 811 36.24 -3.56 15.07
C LYS A 811 34.95 -3.17 15.81
N ILE A 812 34.51 -1.92 15.68
CA ILE A 812 33.21 -1.48 16.21
C ILE A 812 32.08 -2.24 15.51
N MET A 813 32.10 -2.36 14.17
CA MET A 813 31.10 -3.13 13.42
C MET A 813 31.02 -4.58 13.89
N GLN A 814 32.16 -5.24 14.10
CA GLN A 814 32.21 -6.62 14.58
C GLN A 814 31.58 -6.78 15.97
N LYS A 815 31.90 -5.87 16.90
CA LYS A 815 31.26 -5.84 18.24
C LYS A 815 29.74 -5.66 18.15
N CYS A 816 29.26 -4.83 17.22
CA CYS A 816 27.81 -4.65 16.99
C CYS A 816 27.12 -5.94 16.52
N TRP A 817 27.85 -6.84 15.85
CA TRP A 817 27.31 -8.12 15.34
C TRP A 817 27.66 -9.33 16.22
N GLU A 818 28.03 -9.12 17.48
CA GLU A 818 28.08 -10.21 18.45
C GLU A 818 26.73 -10.93 18.48
N TYR A 819 26.76 -12.27 18.42
CA TYR A 819 25.52 -13.05 18.27
C TYR A 819 24.62 -12.86 19.49
N LYS A 820 25.21 -12.89 20.69
CA LYS A 820 24.52 -12.65 21.95
C LYS A 820 24.27 -11.14 22.14
N PRO A 821 23.01 -10.69 22.33
CA PRO A 821 22.69 -9.27 22.48
C PRO A 821 23.46 -8.58 23.61
N GLU A 822 23.64 -9.25 24.74
CA GLU A 822 24.32 -8.73 25.93
C GLU A 822 25.81 -8.43 25.74
N ASN A 823 26.42 -8.98 24.68
CA ASN A 823 27.82 -8.73 24.34
C ASN A 823 28.00 -7.50 23.43
N ARG A 824 26.91 -6.94 22.91
CA ARG A 824 26.95 -5.78 22.01
C ARG A 824 27.17 -4.51 22.84
N PRO A 825 27.92 -3.52 22.32
CA PRO A 825 28.18 -2.28 23.02
C PRO A 825 26.93 -1.39 23.05
N LYS A 826 26.82 -0.51 24.06
CA LYS A 826 25.78 0.53 24.10
C LYS A 826 26.09 1.66 23.11
N PHE A 827 25.06 2.39 22.67
CA PHE A 827 25.26 3.48 21.70
C PHE A 827 26.14 4.60 22.24
N ALA A 828 26.05 4.90 23.55
CA ALA A 828 26.91 5.88 24.19
C ALA A 828 28.41 5.51 24.13
N ASP A 829 28.73 4.22 24.17
CA ASP A 829 30.12 3.75 24.09
C ASP A 829 30.62 3.73 22.63
N ILE A 830 29.77 3.29 21.70
CA ILE A 830 30.02 3.40 20.25
C ILE A 830 30.33 4.85 19.86
N GLN A 831 29.53 5.80 20.35
CA GLN A 831 29.71 7.24 20.08
C GLN A 831 31.08 7.73 20.58
N LYS A 832 31.50 7.33 21.78
CA LYS A 832 32.83 7.68 22.32
C LYS A 832 33.95 7.07 21.49
N GLU A 833 33.85 5.79 21.11
CA GLU A 833 34.86 5.12 20.28
C GLU A 833 35.01 5.81 18.91
N LEU A 834 33.91 6.13 18.23
CA LEU A 834 33.93 6.86 16.96
C LEU A 834 34.46 8.29 17.08
N ALA A 835 34.19 8.98 18.18
CA ALA A 835 34.72 10.31 18.44
C ALA A 835 36.25 10.29 18.56
N LEU A 836 36.84 9.21 19.10
CA LEU A 836 38.30 9.02 19.14
C LEU A 836 38.86 8.76 17.74
N VAL A 837 38.17 7.95 16.92
CA VAL A 837 38.58 7.70 15.52
C VAL A 837 38.57 8.99 14.70
N LYS A 838 37.56 9.86 14.88
CA LYS A 838 37.43 11.14 14.16
C LYS A 838 38.57 12.14 14.46
N LYS A 839 39.20 12.02 15.64
CA LYS A 839 40.31 12.90 16.07
C LYS A 839 41.66 12.48 15.50
N LYS A 840 41.81 11.21 15.11
CA LYS A 840 42.94 10.73 14.31
C LYS A 840 42.75 11.19 12.85
#